data_AF-A0A1Z3N4T5-F1
#
_entry.id   AF-A0A1Z3N4T5-F1
#
_cell.length_a   1.000
_cell.length_b   1.000
_cell.length_c   1.000
_cell.angle_alpha   90.00
_cell.angle_beta   90.00
_cell.angle_gamma   90.00
#
_symmetry.space_group_name_H-M   'P 1'
#
loop_
_entity.id
_entity.type
_entity.pdbx_description
1 polymer ?
#
loop_
_entity_poly.entity_id
_entity_poly.type
_entity_poly.pdbx_seq_one_letter_code
_entity_poly.pdbx_strand_id
1 'polypeptide(L)'
;MLRKSLHILMSSALVLSACAPKVEERVFEKPQTSFGPQSKDTRLNLRVRQFGKDTPELYWAGTIGSARFFEIAEALHHLGASTETPALKQTGLSWIRKYYSTPQATLTTELADSPFASLATSQTQEQVRGTLTEVLADIEKSRPVIRRHIEALGPGLPQVPIKNLNEILSRAEIFTGMVLAEIPNMGLIPVIESGLTEEFQKKTTPLFAEVRALLAKLAATKTLSETLRLIDDAVKQFEVELTPELQASMLQGRKLAVGLDRMSDAQSALTVIVDVWRMLTPAEREQNFKPVNETLYDFLSKQNEDELICLATEGCNGGIIDGITKKIFILPKIKKFGVETLQRDLNNATRQYVVTSIEAFAAEFVKTMPQTFADNIDVGLTDKAAAITRVRDGYQNYVRNLFKVWQKKVLPATDGMLPGFEGGQVLFEASTSKSLNLKPAAASPQLRADSIGPAMSANVLLLEESPANDPNAFAAMLAQVNKLVAIAGYRDMENNLVPALLAPVNHEGTLLDIMNFDASKDPGLSFRVPDIIKLRDAYHADHELTYEKDFSAAAFASQIRGLSRMMRLTADWKKTAYDEQLGPIKAQDLTQDAQHEDLQQPLFPKDMLFALNLGNAAVLLQDITKKATPVFMLSLNNNLLWADSYGTTNETAVMAGIVDIKKGERTQTVSTRDTANFLLALSEFLDATEGVENTKSSILLEKDANGEAPLDILNAGRKDMRLLILALSNFISNQLIKAHKLAVTKMNLNERTLEVNKDYRVEQQALAIRALLKGWQITKIDSYLWSAQEVYYAMNRQMFNAKEEFYINSDGSKLSLPERINTLLALSELKPHLPEESRLQLEKLMNPWLSALKNLK
;
A
#
# COMPACT_ATOMS: atom_id res chain seq x y z
N MET A 1 -73.92 59.70 30.54
CA MET A 1 -74.80 58.87 29.69
C MET A 1 -73.98 57.83 28.92
N LEU A 2 -73.33 56.92 29.67
CA LEU A 2 -72.57 55.77 29.18
C LEU A 2 -73.18 54.53 29.84
N ARG A 3 -74.19 53.90 29.22
CA ARG A 3 -74.70 52.57 29.62
C ARG A 3 -75.69 51.90 28.67
N LYS A 4 -75.95 52.46 27.47
CA LYS A 4 -76.91 51.86 26.50
C LYS A 4 -76.30 51.35 25.18
N SER A 5 -74.99 51.48 24.97
CA SER A 5 -74.32 51.00 23.74
C SER A 5 -73.63 49.62 23.90
N LEU A 6 -73.54 49.07 25.11
CA LEU A 6 -72.82 47.81 25.39
C LEU A 6 -73.73 46.56 25.40
N HIS A 7 -75.06 46.72 25.38
CA HIS A 7 -76.01 45.59 25.42
C HIS A 7 -76.47 45.08 24.04
N ILE A 8 -76.22 45.83 22.96
CA ILE A 8 -76.63 45.45 21.60
C ILE A 8 -75.53 44.67 20.85
N LEU A 9 -74.28 44.70 21.35
CA LEU A 9 -73.16 43.95 20.76
C LEU A 9 -72.98 42.53 21.35
N MET A 10 -73.57 42.23 22.51
CA MET A 10 -73.52 40.90 23.14
C MET A 10 -74.72 40.00 22.85
N SER A 11 -75.78 40.49 22.18
CA SER A 11 -76.99 39.72 21.89
C SER A 11 -76.99 39.05 20.50
N SER A 12 -76.02 39.37 19.63
CA SER A 12 -75.96 38.86 18.24
C SER A 12 -75.05 37.64 18.04
N ALA A 13 -74.31 37.20 19.07
CA ALA A 13 -73.31 36.11 18.94
C ALA A 13 -73.77 34.74 19.50
N LEU A 14 -75.01 34.62 20.00
CA LEU A 14 -75.48 33.41 20.72
C LEU A 14 -76.63 32.64 20.06
N VAL A 15 -77.00 32.93 18.81
CA VAL A 15 -78.17 32.28 18.14
C VAL A 15 -77.78 31.40 16.93
N LEU A 16 -76.49 31.08 16.72
CA LEU A 16 -76.06 30.19 15.62
C LEU A 16 -75.19 29.00 16.08
N SER A 17 -75.63 28.23 17.08
CA SER A 17 -75.06 26.90 17.36
C SER A 17 -76.00 25.92 18.06
N ALA A 18 -77.32 26.02 17.81
CA ALA A 18 -78.30 25.03 18.25
C ALA A 18 -78.76 24.13 17.09
N CYS A 19 -77.84 23.27 16.62
CA CYS A 19 -78.12 22.03 15.89
C CYS A 19 -76.84 21.17 15.92
N ALA A 20 -76.56 20.52 17.05
CA ALA A 20 -75.60 19.43 17.15
C ALA A 20 -76.14 18.38 18.13
N PRO A 21 -76.05 17.08 17.80
CA PRO A 21 -76.65 16.01 18.59
C PRO A 21 -75.99 15.88 19.97
N LYS A 22 -76.75 15.36 20.93
CA LYS A 22 -76.32 15.12 22.33
C LYS A 22 -74.92 14.49 22.40
N VAL A 23 -74.01 15.20 23.05
CA VAL A 23 -72.74 14.66 23.53
C VAL A 23 -73.07 13.74 24.71
N GLU A 24 -72.85 12.43 24.54
CA GLU A 24 -72.66 11.54 25.69
C GLU A 24 -71.46 12.08 26.49
N GLU A 25 -71.67 12.36 27.78
CA GLU A 25 -70.58 12.63 28.71
C GLU A 25 -69.65 11.42 28.75
N ARG A 26 -68.62 11.43 27.90
CA ARG A 26 -67.41 10.69 28.18
C ARG A 26 -66.78 11.35 29.38
N VAL A 27 -66.92 10.69 30.53
CA VAL A 27 -66.07 10.92 31.69
C VAL A 27 -64.64 10.75 31.21
N PHE A 28 -63.95 11.87 30.95
CA PHE A 28 -62.51 11.83 30.80
C PHE A 28 -61.97 11.44 32.17
N GLU A 29 -61.42 10.23 32.27
CA GLU A 29 -60.49 9.91 33.35
C GLU A 29 -59.50 11.08 33.46
N LYS A 30 -59.23 11.51 34.69
CA LYS A 30 -58.24 12.55 35.00
C LYS A 30 -57.02 12.33 34.08
N PRO A 31 -56.45 13.38 33.47
CA PRO A 31 -55.23 13.22 32.68
C PRO A 31 -54.23 12.47 33.56
N GLN A 32 -53.75 11.31 33.11
CA GLN A 32 -52.66 10.63 33.79
C GLN A 32 -51.45 11.57 33.71
N THR A 33 -51.27 12.32 34.79
CA THR A 33 -50.14 13.21 35.02
C THR A 33 -48.90 12.36 35.29
N SER A 34 -48.19 12.00 34.23
CA SER A 34 -46.74 12.20 34.12
C SER A 34 -46.25 11.72 32.75
N PHE A 35 -45.88 12.64 31.87
CA PHE A 35 -44.96 12.32 30.77
C PHE A 35 -43.59 12.01 31.40
N GLY A 36 -43.01 10.85 31.08
CA GLY A 36 -41.78 10.35 31.70
C GLY A 36 -41.79 8.83 31.93
N PRO A 37 -40.73 8.26 32.52
CA PRO A 37 -40.68 6.84 32.91
C PRO A 37 -41.86 6.46 33.81
N GLN A 38 -42.52 5.34 33.52
CA GLN A 38 -43.68 4.85 34.28
C GLN A 38 -43.27 4.11 35.56
N SER A 39 -42.00 3.73 35.68
CA SER A 39 -41.43 3.09 36.86
C SER A 39 -40.42 4.00 37.56
N LYS A 40 -40.29 3.81 38.87
CA LYS A 40 -39.22 4.41 39.67
C LYS A 40 -38.16 3.36 39.97
N ASP A 41 -36.93 3.83 40.14
CA ASP A 41 -35.82 2.98 40.51
C ASP A 41 -36.03 2.31 41.88
N THR A 42 -35.52 1.09 42.02
CA THR A 42 -35.52 0.37 43.29
C THR A 42 -34.29 0.78 44.09
N ARG A 43 -34.46 1.13 45.37
CA ARG A 43 -33.35 1.51 46.26
C ARG A 43 -32.52 0.27 46.65
N LEU A 44 -31.36 0.11 46.02
CA LEU A 44 -30.36 -0.94 46.27
C LEU A 44 -29.23 -0.49 47.21
N ASN A 45 -29.13 0.80 47.54
CA ASN A 45 -28.00 1.42 48.28
C ASN A 45 -27.55 0.74 49.58
N LEU A 46 -28.40 -0.06 50.24
CA LEU A 46 -28.06 -0.81 51.46
C LEU A 46 -27.52 -2.23 51.19
N ARG A 47 -27.55 -2.68 49.94
CA ARG A 47 -27.26 -4.07 49.49
C ARG A 47 -26.06 -4.15 48.55
N VAL A 48 -25.29 -3.07 48.43
CA VAL A 48 -24.15 -2.94 47.50
C VAL A 48 -22.92 -2.54 48.32
N ARG A 49 -21.75 -3.05 47.94
CA ARG A 49 -20.45 -2.74 48.56
C ARG A 49 -20.25 -1.24 48.79
N GLN A 50 -19.64 -0.90 49.92
CA GLN A 50 -19.09 0.45 50.12
C GLN A 50 -17.92 0.67 49.17
N PHE A 51 -17.75 1.92 48.69
CA PHE A 51 -16.66 2.27 47.79
C PHE A 51 -15.29 1.84 48.36
N GLY A 52 -14.51 1.11 47.55
CA GLY A 52 -13.08 0.88 47.78
C GLY A 52 -12.66 -0.25 48.73
N LYS A 53 -13.56 -0.96 49.43
CA LYS A 53 -13.16 -1.97 50.43
C LYS A 53 -12.99 -3.41 49.91
N ASP A 54 -13.75 -3.84 48.90
CA ASP A 54 -13.68 -5.22 48.38
C ASP A 54 -13.71 -5.23 46.84
N THR A 55 -12.55 -5.34 46.19
CA THR A 55 -12.48 -5.49 44.72
C THR A 55 -12.76 -6.95 44.35
N PRO A 56 -13.78 -7.25 43.52
CA PRO A 56 -14.07 -8.63 43.12
C PRO A 56 -12.94 -9.20 42.27
N GLU A 57 -12.65 -10.50 42.45
CA GLU A 57 -11.72 -11.20 41.58
C GLU A 57 -12.37 -11.44 40.21
N LEU A 58 -11.63 -11.14 39.13
CA LEU A 58 -12.05 -11.48 37.79
C LEU A 58 -11.13 -12.56 37.25
N TYR A 59 -11.75 -13.64 36.78
CA TYR A 59 -11.10 -14.71 36.05
C TYR A 59 -11.99 -15.14 34.89
N TRP A 60 -11.40 -15.25 33.71
CA TRP A 60 -12.05 -15.89 32.58
C TRP A 60 -11.00 -16.63 31.76
N ALA A 61 -11.30 -17.87 31.38
CA ALA A 61 -10.48 -18.66 30.48
C ALA A 61 -11.38 -19.50 29.56
N GLY A 62 -11.05 -19.54 28.27
CA GLY A 62 -11.78 -20.35 27.31
C GLY A 62 -11.52 -19.93 25.86
N THR A 63 -12.14 -20.66 24.95
CA THR A 63 -12.14 -20.33 23.53
C THR A 63 -13.30 -19.38 23.24
N ILE A 64 -13.01 -18.22 22.64
CA ILE A 64 -14.02 -17.27 22.13
C ILE A 64 -13.82 -17.01 20.65
N GLY A 65 -14.89 -16.60 19.96
CA GLY A 65 -14.78 -16.09 18.60
C GLY A 65 -13.94 -14.81 18.57
N SER A 66 -13.10 -14.66 17.55
CA SER A 66 -12.25 -13.46 17.40
C SER A 66 -13.07 -12.18 17.31
N ALA A 67 -14.25 -12.24 16.68
CA ALA A 67 -15.25 -11.16 16.68
C ALA A 67 -15.51 -10.65 18.10
N ARG A 68 -15.86 -11.58 19.00
CA ARG A 68 -16.18 -11.29 20.38
C ARG A 68 -14.97 -10.78 21.17
N PHE A 69 -13.79 -11.32 20.90
CA PHE A 69 -12.54 -10.82 21.50
C PHE A 69 -12.32 -9.34 21.19
N PHE A 70 -12.41 -8.95 19.92
CA PHE A 70 -12.24 -7.56 19.50
C PHE A 70 -13.32 -6.65 20.08
N GLU A 71 -14.59 -7.08 20.09
CA GLU A 71 -15.68 -6.33 20.73
C GLU A 71 -15.40 -6.05 22.20
N ILE A 72 -14.87 -7.03 22.95
CA ILE A 72 -14.53 -6.85 24.37
C ILE A 72 -13.38 -5.86 24.53
N ALA A 73 -12.34 -5.99 23.71
CA ALA A 73 -11.18 -5.10 23.76
C ALA A 73 -11.58 -3.64 23.48
N GLU A 74 -12.42 -3.42 22.46
CA GLU A 74 -13.01 -2.11 22.18
C GLU A 74 -13.92 -1.62 23.31
N ALA A 75 -14.76 -2.49 23.87
CA ALA A 75 -15.66 -2.12 24.95
C ALA A 75 -14.88 -1.71 26.21
N LEU A 76 -13.77 -2.38 26.54
CA LEU A 76 -12.85 -1.96 27.60
C LEU A 76 -12.25 -0.59 27.31
N HIS A 77 -11.83 -0.36 26.06
CA HIS A 77 -11.27 0.91 25.64
C HIS A 77 -12.27 2.06 25.81
N HIS A 78 -13.47 1.91 25.26
CA HIS A 78 -14.55 2.90 25.35
C HIS A 78 -15.03 3.10 26.79
N LEU A 79 -15.13 2.02 27.57
CA LEU A 79 -15.46 2.13 28.98
C LEU A 79 -14.41 2.98 29.70
N GLY A 80 -13.12 2.70 29.49
CA GLY A 80 -12.01 3.49 30.03
C GLY A 80 -12.06 4.96 29.64
N ALA A 81 -12.41 5.29 28.39
CA ALA A 81 -12.61 6.67 27.95
C ALA A 81 -13.81 7.33 28.66
N SER A 82 -14.96 6.65 28.71
CA SER A 82 -16.19 7.19 29.33
C SER A 82 -16.11 7.38 30.84
N THR A 83 -15.25 6.61 31.51
CA THR A 83 -15.05 6.67 32.97
C THR A 83 -13.72 7.31 33.34
N GLU A 84 -13.08 8.04 32.42
CA GLU A 84 -11.80 8.75 32.62
C GLU A 84 -10.73 7.86 33.31
N THR A 85 -10.62 6.62 32.86
CA THR A 85 -9.70 5.62 33.43
C THR A 85 -8.70 5.18 32.36
N PRO A 86 -7.52 5.82 32.28
CA PRO A 86 -6.50 5.53 31.28
C PRO A 86 -6.01 4.07 31.28
N ALA A 87 -5.92 3.45 32.46
CA ALA A 87 -5.50 2.05 32.58
C ALA A 87 -6.41 1.10 31.78
N LEU A 88 -7.74 1.26 31.89
CA LEU A 88 -8.71 0.47 31.13
C LEU A 88 -8.62 0.72 29.63
N LYS A 89 -8.43 1.99 29.25
CA LYS A 89 -8.20 2.40 27.86
C LYS A 89 -7.02 1.63 27.25
N GLN A 90 -5.92 1.56 27.99
CA GLN A 90 -4.70 0.85 27.60
C GLN A 90 -4.84 -0.67 27.66
N THR A 91 -5.62 -1.23 28.59
CA THR A 91 -5.88 -2.68 28.63
C THR A 91 -6.52 -3.15 27.33
N GLY A 92 -7.60 -2.50 26.88
CA GLY A 92 -8.26 -2.84 25.61
C GLY A 92 -7.31 -2.76 24.41
N LEU A 93 -6.54 -1.66 24.30
CA LEU A 93 -5.56 -1.48 23.23
C LEU A 93 -4.43 -2.52 23.25
N SER A 94 -3.93 -2.88 24.45
CA SER A 94 -2.87 -3.88 24.58
C SER A 94 -3.32 -5.29 24.19
N TRP A 95 -4.60 -5.61 24.39
CA TRP A 95 -5.17 -6.89 23.94
C TRP A 95 -5.18 -6.98 22.41
N ILE A 96 -5.58 -5.91 21.72
CA ILE A 96 -5.56 -5.83 20.26
C ILE A 96 -4.12 -5.96 19.75
N ARG A 97 -3.17 -5.19 20.32
CA ARG A 97 -1.74 -5.28 19.97
C ARG A 97 -1.20 -6.70 20.14
N LYS A 98 -1.54 -7.36 21.26
CA LYS A 98 -1.08 -8.72 21.54
C LYS A 98 -1.60 -9.73 20.53
N TYR A 99 -2.84 -9.57 20.05
CA TYR A 99 -3.39 -10.43 19.00
C TYR A 99 -2.56 -10.37 17.73
N TYR A 100 -2.29 -9.16 17.21
CA TYR A 100 -1.53 -8.99 15.96
C TYR A 100 -0.03 -9.27 16.11
N SER A 101 0.53 -9.16 17.31
CA SER A 101 1.91 -9.57 17.56
C SER A 101 2.09 -11.08 17.71
N THR A 102 1.00 -11.86 17.79
CA THR A 102 1.08 -13.31 17.99
C THR A 102 1.21 -14.03 16.64
N PRO A 103 2.25 -14.86 16.43
CA PRO A 103 2.39 -15.62 15.20
C PRO A 103 1.16 -16.50 14.93
N GLN A 104 0.82 -16.68 13.65
CA GLN A 104 -0.29 -17.54 13.18
C GLN A 104 -1.70 -17.07 13.61
N ALA A 105 -1.87 -15.85 14.12
CA ALA A 105 -3.19 -15.28 14.38
C ALA A 105 -4.00 -15.03 13.10
N THR A 106 -3.30 -14.80 11.99
CA THR A 106 -3.85 -14.55 10.66
C THR A 106 -3.10 -15.40 9.63
N LEU A 107 -3.73 -15.66 8.49
CA LEU A 107 -3.00 -16.06 7.28
C LEU A 107 -2.18 -14.87 6.80
N THR A 108 -1.03 -15.11 6.18
CA THR A 108 -0.15 -14.04 5.69
C THR A 108 0.13 -14.18 4.20
N THR A 109 0.42 -13.07 3.54
CA THR A 109 0.85 -13.03 2.13
C THR A 109 1.93 -11.97 1.93
N GLU A 110 2.73 -12.09 0.88
CA GLU A 110 3.66 -11.02 0.49
C GLU A 110 2.86 -9.78 0.04
N LEU A 111 3.32 -8.58 0.40
CA LEU A 111 2.68 -7.34 -0.06
C LEU A 111 2.61 -7.24 -1.59
N ALA A 112 3.62 -7.77 -2.30
CA ALA A 112 3.62 -7.83 -3.76
C ALA A 112 2.53 -8.74 -4.35
N ASP A 113 1.98 -9.67 -3.57
CA ASP A 113 0.91 -10.61 -3.95
C ASP A 113 -0.45 -10.22 -3.32
N SER A 114 -0.53 -9.01 -2.79
CA SER A 114 -1.72 -8.50 -2.10
C SER A 114 -2.78 -7.95 -3.09
N PRO A 115 -4.07 -7.93 -2.70
CA PRO A 115 -5.15 -7.38 -3.53
C PRO A 115 -4.87 -5.98 -4.09
N PHE A 116 -4.33 -5.08 -3.26
CA PHE A 116 -4.01 -3.71 -3.67
C PHE A 116 -2.92 -3.68 -4.74
N ALA A 117 -1.85 -4.47 -4.59
CA ALA A 117 -0.77 -4.52 -5.57
C ALA A 117 -1.29 -5.04 -6.93
N SER A 118 -2.14 -6.07 -6.90
CA SER A 118 -2.77 -6.61 -8.10
C SER A 118 -3.70 -5.59 -8.79
N LEU A 119 -4.57 -4.93 -8.02
CA LEU A 119 -5.45 -3.86 -8.52
C LEU A 119 -4.66 -2.68 -9.09
N ALA A 120 -3.65 -2.19 -8.37
CA ALA A 120 -2.83 -1.06 -8.82
C ALA A 120 -2.12 -1.38 -10.13
N THR A 121 -1.63 -2.61 -10.28
CA THR A 121 -0.98 -3.05 -11.51
C THR A 121 -2.01 -3.16 -12.65
N SER A 122 -3.22 -3.67 -12.40
CA SER A 122 -4.22 -3.90 -13.46
C SER A 122 -4.79 -2.59 -14.00
N GLN A 123 -5.05 -1.63 -13.12
CA GLN A 123 -5.56 -0.30 -13.48
C GLN A 123 -4.56 0.53 -14.28
N THR A 124 -3.25 0.26 -14.17
CA THR A 124 -2.20 1.07 -14.81
C THR A 124 -1.60 0.43 -16.06
N GLN A 125 -1.79 -0.89 -16.26
CA GLN A 125 -1.12 -1.65 -17.31
C GLN A 125 -1.42 -1.17 -18.73
N GLU A 126 -2.68 -0.90 -19.06
CA GLU A 126 -3.07 -0.50 -20.42
C GLU A 126 -2.42 0.84 -20.79
N GLN A 127 -2.57 1.84 -19.91
CA GLN A 127 -1.98 3.16 -20.11
C GLN A 127 -0.46 3.08 -20.20
N VAL A 128 0.21 2.38 -19.27
CA VAL A 128 1.67 2.27 -19.28
C VAL A 128 2.16 1.54 -20.52
N ARG A 129 1.52 0.45 -20.93
CA ARG A 129 1.89 -0.25 -22.17
C ARG A 129 1.70 0.63 -23.40
N GLY A 130 0.64 1.44 -23.44
CA GLY A 130 0.42 2.44 -24.47
C GLY A 130 1.57 3.44 -24.53
N THR A 131 1.87 4.11 -23.42
CA THR A 131 2.97 5.09 -23.33
C THR A 131 4.32 4.48 -23.69
N LEU A 132 4.65 3.28 -23.19
CA LEU A 132 5.92 2.63 -23.52
C LEU A 132 6.00 2.23 -25.00
N THR A 133 4.86 1.94 -25.65
CA THR A 133 4.81 1.66 -27.09
C THR A 133 5.08 2.92 -27.90
N GLU A 134 4.51 4.05 -27.50
CA GLU A 134 4.78 5.36 -28.11
C GLU A 134 6.26 5.73 -27.97
N VAL A 135 6.83 5.64 -26.77
CA VAL A 135 8.24 5.91 -26.52
C VAL A 135 9.16 5.03 -27.38
N LEU A 136 8.84 3.74 -27.53
CA LEU A 136 9.60 2.83 -28.40
C LEU A 136 9.53 3.25 -29.88
N ALA A 137 8.35 3.65 -30.35
CA ALA A 137 8.18 4.15 -31.71
C ALA A 137 8.97 5.45 -31.94
N ASP A 138 9.05 6.30 -30.92
CA ASP A 138 9.77 7.56 -30.98
C ASP A 138 11.28 7.38 -30.95
N ILE A 139 11.80 6.43 -30.15
CA ILE A 139 13.21 6.01 -30.21
C ILE A 139 13.53 5.52 -31.62
N GLU A 140 12.71 4.64 -32.19
CA GLU A 140 12.96 4.08 -33.52
C GLU A 140 12.95 5.14 -34.63
N LYS A 141 12.05 6.13 -34.56
CA LYS A 141 12.05 7.28 -35.48
C LYS A 141 13.26 8.20 -35.28
N SER A 142 13.74 8.34 -34.05
CA SER A 142 14.85 9.25 -33.70
C SER A 142 16.21 8.71 -34.15
N ARG A 143 16.42 7.40 -34.14
CA ARG A 143 17.68 6.74 -34.53
C ARG A 143 18.24 7.22 -35.89
N PRO A 144 17.50 7.16 -37.02
CA PRO A 144 18.02 7.62 -38.30
C PRO A 144 18.21 9.15 -38.37
N VAL A 145 17.46 9.93 -37.58
CA VAL A 145 17.64 11.38 -37.49
C VAL A 145 18.95 11.72 -36.80
N ILE A 146 19.18 11.14 -35.62
CA ILE A 146 20.42 11.30 -34.85
C ILE A 146 21.63 10.90 -35.69
N ARG A 147 21.58 9.71 -36.31
CA ARG A 147 22.64 9.23 -37.20
C ARG A 147 22.97 10.23 -38.31
N ARG A 148 21.95 10.71 -39.03
CA ARG A 148 22.12 11.67 -40.13
C ARG A 148 22.75 12.98 -39.67
N HIS A 149 22.31 13.53 -38.54
CA HIS A 149 22.88 14.78 -38.02
C HIS A 149 24.33 14.59 -37.59
N ILE A 150 24.66 13.51 -36.87
CA ILE A 150 26.03 13.25 -36.41
C ILE A 150 26.98 13.01 -37.59
N GLU A 151 26.58 12.22 -38.58
CA GLU A 151 27.38 11.98 -39.78
C GLU A 151 27.59 13.28 -40.58
N ALA A 152 26.59 14.17 -40.63
CA ALA A 152 26.67 15.46 -41.31
C ALA A 152 27.60 16.48 -40.63
N LEU A 153 28.00 16.26 -39.37
CA LEU A 153 29.01 17.08 -38.69
C LEU A 153 30.44 16.76 -39.13
N GLY A 154 30.68 15.58 -39.71
CA GLY A 154 32.00 15.10 -40.13
C GLY A 154 32.80 16.09 -40.99
N PRO A 155 32.21 16.70 -42.04
CA PRO A 155 32.88 17.72 -42.86
C PRO A 155 33.34 18.98 -42.09
N GLY A 156 32.74 19.26 -40.92
CA GLY A 156 33.11 20.40 -40.07
C GLY A 156 34.40 20.19 -39.26
N LEU A 157 34.99 18.99 -39.29
CA LEU A 157 36.26 18.72 -38.63
C LEU A 157 37.44 19.38 -39.36
N PRO A 158 38.46 19.88 -38.64
CA PRO A 158 39.66 20.45 -39.24
C PRO A 158 40.33 19.45 -40.21
N GLN A 159 40.52 19.85 -41.47
CA GLN A 159 41.13 19.00 -42.52
C GLN A 159 42.66 19.05 -42.53
N VAL A 160 43.27 19.69 -41.53
CA VAL A 160 44.74 19.82 -41.41
C VAL A 160 45.33 18.44 -41.08
N PRO A 161 46.55 18.09 -41.54
CA PRO A 161 47.23 16.88 -41.11
C PRO A 161 47.40 16.87 -39.59
N ILE A 162 47.10 15.73 -38.97
CA ILE A 162 47.25 15.50 -37.53
C ILE A 162 48.74 15.31 -37.23
N LYS A 163 49.25 16.04 -36.24
CA LYS A 163 50.69 16.02 -35.90
C LYS A 163 51.04 15.21 -34.67
N ASN A 164 50.11 15.03 -33.73
CA ASN A 164 50.34 14.30 -32.48
C ASN A 164 49.03 13.86 -31.79
N LEU A 165 49.15 13.02 -30.77
CA LEU A 165 48.01 12.51 -29.98
C LEU A 165 47.17 13.60 -29.28
N ASN A 166 47.76 14.72 -28.87
CA ASN A 166 47.00 15.82 -28.24
C ASN A 166 46.08 16.52 -29.24
N GLU A 167 46.53 16.69 -30.49
CA GLU A 167 45.67 17.22 -31.56
C GLU A 167 44.53 16.26 -31.90
N ILE A 168 44.75 14.94 -31.82
CA ILE A 168 43.69 13.93 -32.01
C ILE A 168 42.64 14.06 -30.92
N LEU A 169 43.06 14.09 -29.66
CA LEU A 169 42.16 14.23 -28.52
C LEU A 169 41.36 15.53 -28.60
N SER A 170 42.01 16.64 -28.96
CA SER A 170 41.33 17.93 -29.15
C SER A 170 40.27 17.86 -30.25
N ARG A 171 40.51 17.13 -31.36
CA ARG A 171 39.50 16.92 -32.40
C ARG A 171 38.32 16.09 -31.93
N ALA A 172 38.57 15.05 -31.13
CA ALA A 172 37.49 14.26 -30.54
C ALA A 172 36.64 15.09 -29.56
N GLU A 173 37.27 15.94 -28.75
CA GLU A 173 36.58 16.88 -27.87
C GLU A 173 35.76 17.93 -28.63
N ILE A 174 36.32 18.51 -29.69
CA ILE A 174 35.61 19.44 -30.57
C ILE A 174 34.39 18.75 -31.19
N PHE A 175 34.57 17.53 -31.72
CA PHE A 175 33.47 16.77 -32.32
C PHE A 175 32.37 16.47 -31.30
N THR A 176 32.73 16.00 -30.11
CA THR A 176 31.79 15.81 -29.00
C THR A 176 31.05 17.09 -28.64
N GLY A 177 31.75 18.23 -28.62
CA GLY A 177 31.13 19.55 -28.43
C GLY A 177 30.16 19.92 -29.55
N MET A 178 30.49 19.63 -30.80
CA MET A 178 29.61 19.83 -31.96
C MET A 178 28.37 18.95 -31.87
N VAL A 179 28.52 17.66 -31.51
CA VAL A 179 27.39 16.75 -31.32
C VAL A 179 26.46 17.28 -30.23
N LEU A 180 27.00 17.66 -29.06
CA LEU A 180 26.21 18.24 -27.96
C LEU A 180 25.46 19.51 -28.36
N ALA A 181 26.11 20.39 -29.13
CA ALA A 181 25.49 21.61 -29.62
C ALA A 181 24.42 21.36 -30.69
N GLU A 182 24.50 20.22 -31.40
CA GLU A 182 23.59 19.85 -32.46
C GLU A 182 22.33 19.14 -31.94
N ILE A 183 22.39 18.47 -30.77
CA ILE A 183 21.24 17.72 -30.20
C ILE A 183 19.94 18.55 -30.17
N PRO A 184 19.91 19.81 -29.72
CA PRO A 184 18.68 20.63 -29.73
C PRO A 184 18.15 20.94 -31.14
N ASN A 185 18.98 20.85 -32.17
CA ASN A 185 18.62 21.14 -33.56
C ASN A 185 18.13 19.89 -34.32
N MET A 186 18.23 18.70 -33.72
CA MET A 186 17.82 17.44 -34.35
C MET A 186 16.30 17.25 -34.41
N GLY A 187 15.52 18.10 -33.73
CA GLY A 187 14.06 17.98 -33.68
C GLY A 187 13.58 16.72 -32.96
N LEU A 188 14.34 16.29 -31.94
CA LEU A 188 14.01 15.13 -31.11
C LEU A 188 12.86 15.45 -30.16
N ILE A 189 12.18 14.42 -29.68
CA ILE A 189 11.20 14.57 -28.61
C ILE A 189 11.93 14.96 -27.32
N PRO A 190 11.38 15.88 -26.49
CA PRO A 190 12.10 16.44 -25.34
C PRO A 190 12.76 15.41 -24.41
N VAL A 191 12.09 14.28 -24.14
CA VAL A 191 12.63 13.21 -23.28
C VAL A 191 13.87 12.52 -23.89
N ILE A 192 13.88 12.33 -25.21
CA ILE A 192 15.03 11.73 -25.91
C ILE A 192 16.16 12.76 -25.99
N GLU A 193 15.85 14.02 -26.28
CA GLU A 193 16.82 15.12 -26.33
C GLU A 193 17.56 15.29 -24.99
N SER A 194 16.79 15.40 -23.90
CA SER A 194 17.37 15.61 -22.56
C SER A 194 18.17 14.39 -22.12
N GLY A 195 17.62 13.18 -22.31
CA GLY A 195 18.29 11.93 -21.93
C GLY A 195 19.58 11.69 -22.72
N LEU A 196 19.57 11.99 -24.02
CA LEU A 196 20.76 11.90 -24.86
C LEU A 196 21.83 12.90 -24.41
N THR A 197 21.43 14.15 -24.17
CA THR A 197 22.35 15.20 -23.68
C THR A 197 23.00 14.81 -22.35
N GLU A 198 22.20 14.36 -21.38
CA GLU A 198 22.67 14.00 -20.04
C GLU A 198 23.62 12.80 -20.07
N GLU A 199 23.24 11.69 -20.72
CA GLU A 199 24.10 10.51 -20.81
C GLU A 199 25.39 10.80 -21.59
N PHE A 200 25.32 11.61 -22.64
CA PHE A 200 26.50 11.98 -23.41
C PHE A 200 27.48 12.80 -22.56
N GLN A 201 27.01 13.85 -21.87
CA GLN A 201 27.84 14.65 -20.96
C GLN A 201 28.44 13.81 -19.83
N LYS A 202 27.63 12.93 -19.23
CA LYS A 202 28.03 12.04 -18.14
C LYS A 202 29.12 11.07 -18.55
N LYS A 203 29.09 10.55 -19.78
CA LYS A 203 30.10 9.60 -20.29
C LYS A 203 31.34 10.30 -20.83
N THR A 204 31.21 11.40 -21.58
CA THR A 204 32.36 11.99 -22.30
C THR A 204 33.24 12.85 -21.41
N THR A 205 32.67 13.61 -20.47
CA THR A 205 33.42 14.56 -19.63
C THR A 205 34.51 13.89 -18.77
N PRO A 206 34.20 12.85 -17.96
CA PRO A 206 35.23 12.17 -17.17
C PRO A 206 36.23 11.43 -18.07
N LEU A 207 35.76 10.84 -19.18
CA LEU A 207 36.60 10.10 -20.12
C LEU A 207 37.71 10.98 -20.71
N PHE A 208 37.40 12.20 -21.17
CA PHE A 208 38.42 13.10 -21.70
C PHE A 208 39.46 13.51 -20.65
N ALA A 209 39.04 13.71 -19.40
CA ALA A 209 39.97 14.01 -18.31
C ALA A 209 40.94 12.84 -18.05
N GLU A 210 40.44 11.60 -18.06
CA GLU A 210 41.25 10.39 -17.91
C GLU A 210 42.24 10.22 -19.08
N VAL A 211 41.78 10.40 -20.32
CA VAL A 211 42.63 10.29 -21.51
C VAL A 211 43.72 11.37 -21.52
N ARG A 212 43.41 12.62 -21.14
CA ARG A 212 44.43 13.69 -20.98
C ARG A 212 45.49 13.32 -19.96
N ALA A 213 45.09 12.76 -18.82
CA ALA A 213 46.02 12.31 -17.79
C ALA A 213 46.93 11.18 -18.29
N LEU A 214 46.40 10.25 -19.09
CA LEU A 214 47.18 9.19 -19.72
C LEU A 214 48.14 9.72 -20.77
N LEU A 215 47.73 10.67 -21.63
CA LEU A 215 48.63 11.31 -22.59
C LEU A 215 49.79 12.05 -21.89
N ALA A 216 49.51 12.74 -20.77
CA ALA A 216 50.55 13.39 -19.97
C ALA A 216 51.54 12.38 -19.37
N LYS A 217 51.05 11.24 -18.87
CA LYS A 217 51.91 10.14 -18.38
C LYS A 217 52.73 9.52 -19.51
N LEU A 218 52.12 9.31 -20.68
CA LEU A 218 52.78 8.75 -21.85
C LEU A 218 53.94 9.65 -22.32
N ALA A 219 53.71 10.97 -22.38
CA ALA A 219 54.73 11.95 -22.73
C ALA A 219 55.91 12.00 -21.73
N ALA A 220 55.68 11.59 -20.47
CA ALA A 220 56.70 11.57 -19.42
C ALA A 220 57.55 10.29 -19.39
N THR A 221 57.21 9.27 -20.17
CA THR A 221 57.93 7.98 -20.20
C THR A 221 59.34 8.13 -20.76
N LYS A 222 60.30 7.40 -20.17
CA LYS A 222 61.72 7.46 -20.57
C LYS A 222 62.17 6.21 -21.30
N THR A 223 61.52 5.07 -21.08
CA THR A 223 61.87 3.79 -21.71
C THR A 223 60.75 3.25 -22.58
N LEU A 224 61.10 2.41 -23.54
CA LEU A 224 60.12 1.67 -24.36
C LEU A 224 59.23 0.78 -23.49
N SER A 225 59.80 0.18 -22.44
CA SER A 225 59.11 -0.68 -21.48
C SER A 225 58.00 0.07 -20.72
N GLU A 226 58.29 1.27 -20.20
CA GLU A 226 57.30 2.15 -19.56
C GLU A 226 56.20 2.58 -20.52
N THR A 227 56.58 2.91 -21.77
CA THR A 227 55.66 3.34 -22.83
C THR A 227 54.66 2.23 -23.15
N LEU A 228 55.16 1.02 -23.45
CA LEU A 228 54.33 -0.13 -23.80
C LEU A 228 53.42 -0.55 -22.63
N ARG A 229 53.89 -0.47 -21.38
CA ARG A 229 53.05 -0.76 -20.21
C ARG A 229 51.88 0.22 -20.09
N LEU A 230 52.12 1.53 -20.26
CA LEU A 230 51.03 2.51 -20.21
C LEU A 230 50.03 2.32 -21.35
N ILE A 231 50.48 1.90 -22.53
CA ILE A 231 49.60 1.58 -23.65
C ILE A 231 48.77 0.32 -23.33
N ASP A 232 49.38 -0.72 -22.77
CA ASP A 232 48.68 -1.94 -22.35
C ASP A 232 47.61 -1.65 -21.28
N ASP A 233 47.96 -0.81 -20.31
CA ASP A 233 47.01 -0.35 -19.28
C ASP A 233 45.84 0.42 -19.91
N ALA A 234 46.12 1.32 -20.87
CA ALA A 234 45.08 2.08 -21.57
C ALA A 234 44.18 1.20 -22.45
N VAL A 235 44.77 0.26 -23.21
CA VAL A 235 44.03 -0.71 -24.04
C VAL A 235 43.10 -1.56 -23.17
N LYS A 236 43.57 -1.98 -21.99
CA LYS A 236 42.75 -2.73 -21.04
C LYS A 236 41.69 -1.87 -20.36
N GLN A 237 42.03 -0.66 -19.94
CA GLN A 237 41.13 0.26 -19.24
C GLN A 237 39.95 0.69 -20.12
N PHE A 238 40.21 0.93 -21.42
CA PHE A 238 39.20 1.41 -22.37
C PHE A 238 38.69 0.34 -23.33
N GLU A 239 39.06 -0.93 -23.10
CA GLU A 239 38.61 -2.08 -23.90
C GLU A 239 38.84 -1.89 -25.41
N VAL A 240 40.00 -1.34 -25.79
CA VAL A 240 40.32 -1.01 -27.19
C VAL A 240 40.72 -2.27 -27.96
N GLU A 241 40.06 -2.56 -29.07
CA GLU A 241 40.50 -3.58 -30.01
C GLU A 241 41.65 -3.07 -30.88
N LEU A 242 42.83 -3.69 -30.74
CA LEU A 242 43.99 -3.39 -31.58
C LEU A 242 43.91 -4.15 -32.90
N THR A 243 44.33 -3.52 -34.00
CA THR A 243 44.46 -4.24 -35.28
C THR A 243 45.52 -5.35 -35.17
N PRO A 244 45.41 -6.43 -35.97
CA PRO A 244 46.41 -7.50 -35.99
C PRO A 244 47.84 -6.97 -36.23
N GLU A 245 47.98 -5.94 -37.09
CA GLU A 245 49.25 -5.30 -37.40
C GLU A 245 49.81 -4.55 -36.18
N LEU A 246 48.99 -3.77 -35.47
CA LEU A 246 49.41 -3.04 -34.28
C LEU A 246 49.71 -3.99 -33.13
N GLN A 247 48.92 -5.05 -32.97
CA GLN A 247 49.14 -6.09 -31.97
C GLN A 247 50.46 -6.84 -32.21
N ALA A 248 50.77 -7.18 -33.47
CA ALA A 248 52.05 -7.78 -33.86
C ALA A 248 53.21 -6.81 -33.60
N SER A 249 53.06 -5.52 -33.93
CA SER A 249 54.05 -4.48 -33.67
C SER A 249 54.29 -4.27 -32.18
N MET A 250 53.24 -4.28 -31.34
CA MET A 250 53.38 -4.19 -29.88
C MET A 250 54.11 -5.40 -29.30
N LEU A 251 53.82 -6.61 -29.80
CA LEU A 251 54.49 -7.83 -29.34
C LEU A 251 55.99 -7.84 -29.71
N GLN A 252 56.35 -7.34 -30.89
CA GLN A 252 57.75 -7.13 -31.28
C GLN A 252 58.41 -6.04 -30.42
N GLY A 253 57.72 -4.93 -30.16
CA GLY A 253 58.18 -3.87 -29.27
C GLY A 253 58.46 -4.36 -27.85
N ARG A 254 57.62 -5.26 -27.30
CA ARG A 254 57.85 -5.88 -25.99
C ARG A 254 59.12 -6.72 -25.93
N LYS A 255 59.40 -7.50 -26.99
CA LYS A 255 60.65 -8.28 -27.08
C LYS A 255 61.87 -7.36 -27.12
N LEU A 256 61.78 -6.27 -27.88
CA LEU A 256 62.83 -5.27 -27.97
C LEU A 256 63.05 -4.51 -26.65
N ALA A 257 61.97 -4.17 -25.93
CA ALA A 257 62.04 -3.50 -24.63
C ALA A 257 62.83 -4.33 -23.60
N VAL A 258 62.61 -5.65 -23.56
CA VAL A 258 63.37 -6.55 -22.68
C VAL A 258 64.87 -6.56 -23.04
N GLY A 259 65.20 -6.52 -24.33
CA GLY A 259 66.59 -6.40 -24.79
C GLY A 259 67.22 -5.07 -24.39
N LEU A 260 66.49 -3.96 -24.59
CA LEU A 260 66.93 -2.61 -24.22
C LEU A 260 67.14 -2.45 -22.71
N ASP A 261 66.24 -2.98 -21.87
CA ASP A 261 66.35 -2.90 -20.41
C ASP A 261 67.53 -3.73 -19.86
N ARG A 262 67.96 -4.78 -20.59
CA ARG A 262 69.06 -5.68 -20.21
C ARG A 262 70.43 -5.28 -20.78
N MET A 263 70.49 -4.21 -21.56
CA MET A 263 71.70 -3.78 -22.24
C MET A 263 72.72 -3.21 -21.25
N SER A 264 73.84 -3.90 -21.04
CA SER A 264 74.82 -3.56 -20.00
C SER A 264 76.26 -3.50 -20.51
N ASP A 265 76.52 -4.06 -21.70
CA ASP A 265 77.84 -4.11 -22.33
C ASP A 265 77.74 -4.02 -23.86
N ALA A 266 78.88 -4.01 -24.55
CA ALA A 266 78.91 -3.85 -26.01
C ALA A 266 78.31 -5.05 -26.78
N GLN A 267 78.30 -6.26 -26.21
CA GLN A 267 77.78 -7.46 -26.86
C GLN A 267 76.26 -7.49 -26.77
N SER A 268 75.69 -7.23 -25.58
CA SER A 268 74.25 -7.04 -25.39
C SER A 268 73.72 -5.86 -26.23
N ALA A 269 74.51 -4.79 -26.39
CA ALA A 269 74.13 -3.70 -27.29
C ALA A 269 74.12 -4.10 -28.77
N LEU A 270 75.06 -4.94 -29.19
CA LEU A 270 75.06 -5.51 -30.54
C LEU A 270 73.87 -6.44 -30.76
N THR A 271 73.48 -7.25 -29.77
CA THR A 271 72.26 -8.08 -29.81
C THR A 271 71.03 -7.22 -30.08
N VAL A 272 70.84 -6.13 -29.32
CA VAL A 272 69.71 -5.21 -29.50
C VAL A 272 69.77 -4.52 -30.86
N ILE A 273 70.95 -4.07 -31.32
CA ILE A 273 71.14 -3.48 -32.65
C ILE A 273 70.72 -4.47 -33.76
N VAL A 274 71.09 -5.74 -33.64
CA VAL A 274 70.71 -6.78 -34.60
C VAL A 274 69.21 -7.05 -34.55
N ASP A 275 68.60 -7.09 -33.37
CA ASP A 275 67.15 -7.25 -33.24
C ASP A 275 66.40 -6.10 -33.90
N VAL A 276 66.84 -4.84 -33.70
CA VAL A 276 66.30 -3.66 -34.40
C VAL A 276 66.52 -3.79 -35.91
N TRP A 277 67.72 -4.18 -36.34
CA TRP A 277 68.04 -4.37 -37.75
C TRP A 277 67.09 -5.34 -38.45
N ARG A 278 66.80 -6.47 -37.80
CA ARG A 278 65.89 -7.50 -38.31
C ARG A 278 64.43 -7.05 -38.34
N MET A 279 64.04 -6.11 -37.46
CA MET A 279 62.70 -5.52 -37.44
C MET A 279 62.45 -4.50 -38.56
N LEU A 280 63.50 -3.78 -39.00
CA LEU A 280 63.37 -2.75 -40.03
C LEU A 280 63.36 -3.33 -41.46
N THR A 281 62.66 -2.66 -42.36
CA THR A 281 62.72 -2.92 -43.81
C THR A 281 64.05 -2.46 -44.43
N PRO A 282 64.44 -2.92 -45.64
CA PRO A 282 65.68 -2.48 -46.30
C PRO A 282 65.81 -0.96 -46.43
N ALA A 283 64.71 -0.26 -46.74
CA ALA A 283 64.69 1.19 -46.85
C ALA A 283 64.89 1.88 -45.49
N GLU A 284 64.24 1.40 -44.43
CA GLU A 284 64.39 1.92 -43.07
C GLU A 284 65.78 1.63 -42.50
N ARG A 285 66.38 0.48 -42.82
CA ARG A 285 67.77 0.17 -42.45
C ARG A 285 68.72 1.20 -43.05
N GLU A 286 68.57 1.51 -44.34
CA GLU A 286 69.40 2.51 -45.01
C GLU A 286 69.18 3.90 -44.40
N GLN A 287 67.93 4.29 -44.18
CA GLN A 287 67.59 5.60 -43.63
C GLN A 287 68.08 5.79 -42.18
N ASN A 288 67.99 4.77 -41.34
CA ASN A 288 68.21 4.91 -39.89
C ASN A 288 69.62 4.49 -39.44
N PHE A 289 70.27 3.54 -40.11
CA PHE A 289 71.60 3.05 -39.70
C PHE A 289 72.76 3.70 -40.47
N LYS A 290 72.61 3.91 -41.79
CA LYS A 290 73.69 4.43 -42.65
C LYS A 290 74.16 5.84 -42.27
N PRO A 291 73.27 6.82 -41.94
CA PRO A 291 73.70 8.16 -41.54
C PRO A 291 74.37 8.20 -40.17
N VAL A 292 74.01 7.26 -39.28
CA VAL A 292 74.57 7.20 -37.92
C VAL A 292 75.93 6.50 -37.94
N ASN A 293 76.07 5.42 -38.71
CA ASN A 293 77.32 4.68 -38.84
C ASN A 293 77.33 3.80 -40.11
N GLU A 294 77.83 4.36 -41.22
CA GLU A 294 77.94 3.69 -42.51
C GLU A 294 78.69 2.35 -42.44
N THR A 295 79.74 2.26 -41.61
CA THR A 295 80.49 1.01 -41.43
C THR A 295 79.66 -0.09 -40.78
N LEU A 296 78.80 0.25 -39.81
CA LEU A 296 77.91 -0.70 -39.15
C LEU A 296 76.80 -1.14 -40.11
N TYR A 297 76.25 -0.20 -40.89
CA TYR A 297 75.27 -0.49 -41.92
C TYR A 297 75.81 -1.47 -42.97
N ASP A 298 76.96 -1.15 -43.57
CA ASP A 298 77.61 -2.01 -44.59
C ASP A 298 78.02 -3.38 -44.04
N PHE A 299 78.32 -3.44 -42.74
CA PHE A 299 78.64 -4.68 -42.06
C PHE A 299 77.39 -5.55 -41.93
N LEU A 300 76.30 -5.02 -41.39
CA LEU A 300 75.04 -5.74 -41.17
C LEU A 300 74.31 -6.08 -42.49
N SER A 301 74.43 -5.26 -43.52
CA SER A 301 73.78 -5.47 -44.82
C SER A 301 74.39 -6.61 -45.65
N LYS A 302 75.61 -7.03 -45.33
CA LYS A 302 76.31 -8.14 -46.00
C LYS A 302 76.05 -9.50 -45.36
N GLN A 303 75.40 -9.53 -44.20
CA GLN A 303 75.15 -10.75 -43.43
C GLN A 303 73.83 -11.40 -43.88
N ASN A 304 73.81 -12.72 -43.96
CA ASN A 304 72.56 -13.47 -44.09
C ASN A 304 71.86 -13.64 -42.71
N GLU A 305 70.65 -14.20 -42.71
CA GLU A 305 69.83 -14.29 -41.50
C GLU A 305 70.47 -15.14 -40.39
N ASP A 306 71.14 -16.24 -40.74
CA ASP A 306 71.84 -17.12 -39.80
C ASP A 306 73.08 -16.43 -39.20
N GLU A 307 73.79 -15.64 -40.02
CA GLU A 307 74.92 -14.82 -39.58
C GLU A 307 74.49 -13.69 -38.66
N LEU A 308 73.35 -13.03 -38.92
CA LEU A 308 72.77 -12.04 -38.02
C LEU A 308 72.39 -12.66 -36.66
N ILE A 309 71.75 -13.83 -36.66
CA ILE A 309 71.42 -14.57 -35.44
C ILE A 309 72.69 -14.94 -34.65
N CYS A 310 73.75 -15.37 -35.35
CA CYS A 310 75.05 -15.61 -34.74
C CYS A 310 75.64 -14.33 -34.14
N LEU A 311 75.61 -13.20 -34.84
CA LEU A 311 76.16 -11.93 -34.35
C LEU A 311 75.50 -11.45 -33.05
N ALA A 312 74.19 -11.71 -32.90
CA ALA A 312 73.41 -11.43 -31.71
C ALA A 312 73.73 -12.33 -30.50
N THR A 313 74.45 -13.44 -30.69
CA THR A 313 74.74 -14.43 -29.62
C THR A 313 76.16 -14.26 -29.08
N GLU A 314 76.32 -14.28 -27.76
CA GLU A 314 77.63 -14.26 -27.09
C GLU A 314 78.45 -15.51 -27.43
N GLY A 315 79.74 -15.34 -27.76
CA GLY A 315 80.65 -16.44 -28.15
C GLY A 315 80.61 -16.82 -29.64
N CYS A 316 79.62 -16.37 -30.41
CA CYS A 316 79.54 -16.60 -31.85
C CYS A 316 80.24 -15.46 -32.63
N ASN A 317 81.20 -15.81 -33.49
CA ASN A 317 82.04 -14.86 -34.21
C ASN A 317 81.61 -14.64 -35.67
N GLY A 318 80.62 -15.36 -36.20
CA GLY A 318 80.36 -15.40 -37.65
C GLY A 318 81.51 -16.05 -38.42
N GLY A 319 81.56 -15.85 -39.74
CA GLY A 319 82.68 -16.27 -40.58
C GLY A 319 84.03 -15.68 -40.13
N ILE A 320 85.15 -16.25 -40.60
CA ILE A 320 86.52 -15.87 -40.16
C ILE A 320 86.79 -14.35 -40.33
N ILE A 321 86.23 -13.74 -41.38
CA ILE A 321 86.37 -12.30 -41.69
C ILE A 321 85.43 -11.43 -40.84
N ASP A 322 84.23 -11.93 -40.53
CA ASP A 322 83.21 -11.21 -39.74
C ASP A 322 83.53 -11.18 -38.25
N GLY A 323 84.19 -12.21 -37.72
CA GLY A 323 84.60 -12.28 -36.31
C GLY A 323 85.71 -11.31 -35.93
N ILE A 324 86.63 -11.07 -36.86
CA ILE A 324 87.68 -10.06 -36.73
C ILE A 324 87.05 -8.67 -36.77
N THR A 325 86.13 -8.43 -37.71
CA THR A 325 85.41 -7.14 -37.84
C THR A 325 84.54 -6.85 -36.61
N LYS A 326 83.83 -7.87 -36.07
CA LYS A 326 83.05 -7.79 -34.82
C LYS A 326 83.92 -7.37 -33.63
N LYS A 327 85.03 -8.08 -33.40
CA LYS A 327 85.91 -7.88 -32.22
C LYS A 327 86.79 -6.63 -32.31
N ILE A 328 87.28 -6.29 -33.50
CA ILE A 328 88.27 -5.21 -33.68
C ILE A 328 87.61 -3.88 -34.08
N PHE A 329 86.48 -3.90 -34.78
CA PHE A 329 85.84 -2.68 -35.30
C PHE A 329 84.47 -2.39 -34.71
N ILE A 330 83.56 -3.38 -34.59
CA ILE A 330 82.17 -3.13 -34.17
C ILE A 330 82.03 -2.96 -32.64
N LEU A 331 82.45 -3.95 -31.84
CA LEU A 331 82.36 -3.88 -30.37
C LEU A 331 83.15 -2.69 -29.78
N PRO A 332 84.37 -2.35 -30.26
CA PRO A 332 85.09 -1.16 -29.79
C PRO A 332 84.41 0.17 -30.17
N LYS A 333 83.78 0.24 -31.35
CA LYS A 333 82.98 1.43 -31.74
C LYS A 333 81.75 1.60 -30.86
N ILE A 334 81.04 0.52 -30.53
CA ILE A 334 79.91 0.54 -29.58
C ILE A 334 80.39 0.99 -28.20
N LYS A 335 81.51 0.44 -27.71
CA LYS A 335 82.11 0.83 -26.43
C LYS A 335 82.55 2.31 -26.40
N LYS A 336 83.05 2.84 -27.53
CA LYS A 336 83.44 4.26 -27.68
C LYS A 336 82.24 5.19 -27.76
N PHE A 337 81.14 4.77 -28.38
CA PHE A 337 79.88 5.52 -28.43
C PHE A 337 79.20 5.56 -27.05
N GLY A 338 79.39 4.49 -26.26
CA GLY A 338 78.86 4.35 -24.90
C GLY A 338 77.55 3.58 -24.89
N VAL A 339 77.50 2.50 -24.10
CA VAL A 339 76.31 1.62 -24.00
C VAL A 339 75.11 2.39 -23.45
N GLU A 340 75.31 3.25 -22.44
CA GLU A 340 74.25 4.10 -21.88
C GLU A 340 73.71 5.13 -22.89
N THR A 341 74.60 5.75 -23.67
CA THR A 341 74.22 6.68 -24.76
C THR A 341 73.37 5.95 -25.80
N LEU A 342 73.81 4.76 -26.22
CA LEU A 342 73.09 3.91 -27.16
C LEU A 342 71.74 3.46 -26.60
N GLN A 343 71.67 3.12 -25.31
CA GLN A 343 70.44 2.69 -24.65
C GLN A 343 69.41 3.80 -24.67
N ARG A 344 69.83 5.01 -24.33
CA ARG A 344 68.98 6.20 -24.33
C ARG A 344 68.51 6.54 -25.74
N ASP A 345 69.40 6.52 -26.73
CA ASP A 345 69.08 6.90 -28.10
C ASP A 345 68.15 5.87 -28.75
N LEU A 346 68.36 4.57 -28.52
CA LEU A 346 67.45 3.51 -28.95
C LEU A 346 66.10 3.56 -28.22
N ASN A 347 66.06 3.80 -26.90
CA ASN A 347 64.80 3.99 -26.18
C ASN A 347 64.01 5.18 -26.72
N ASN A 348 64.67 6.31 -27.02
CA ASN A 348 64.02 7.47 -27.61
C ASN A 348 63.48 7.18 -29.01
N ALA A 349 64.28 6.56 -29.89
CA ALA A 349 63.87 6.23 -31.25
C ALA A 349 62.72 5.22 -31.30
N THR A 350 62.79 4.17 -30.49
CA THR A 350 61.76 3.12 -30.42
C THR A 350 60.49 3.60 -29.74
N ARG A 351 60.58 4.42 -28.68
CA ARG A 351 59.41 5.12 -28.10
C ARG A 351 58.72 5.98 -29.16
N GLN A 352 59.50 6.79 -29.89
CA GLN A 352 58.96 7.66 -30.92
C GLN A 352 58.27 6.83 -32.02
N TYR A 353 58.86 5.72 -32.45
CA TYR A 353 58.25 4.81 -33.41
C TYR A 353 56.90 4.26 -32.92
N VAL A 354 56.81 3.79 -31.67
CA VAL A 354 55.55 3.29 -31.09
C VAL A 354 54.51 4.40 -30.98
N VAL A 355 54.88 5.58 -30.50
CA VAL A 355 53.97 6.74 -30.41
C VAL A 355 53.46 7.13 -31.79
N THR A 356 54.33 7.20 -32.80
CA THR A 356 53.94 7.53 -34.18
C THR A 356 53.04 6.46 -34.81
N SER A 357 53.25 5.17 -34.50
CA SER A 357 52.34 4.10 -34.94
C SER A 357 50.94 4.23 -34.30
N ILE A 358 50.87 4.63 -33.03
CA ILE A 358 49.59 4.91 -32.36
C ILE A 358 48.94 6.18 -32.92
N GLU A 359 49.73 7.22 -33.20
CA GLU A 359 49.25 8.44 -33.85
C GLU A 359 48.67 8.14 -35.22
N ALA A 360 49.30 7.27 -36.02
CA ALA A 360 48.79 6.85 -37.32
C ALA A 360 47.47 6.07 -37.19
N PHE A 361 47.38 5.13 -36.25
CA PHE A 361 46.15 4.40 -35.95
C PHE A 361 45.03 5.35 -35.51
N ALA A 362 45.31 6.26 -34.58
CA ALA A 362 44.35 7.20 -34.04
C ALA A 362 43.96 8.28 -35.07
N ALA A 363 44.86 8.67 -35.98
CA ALA A 363 44.55 9.58 -37.08
C ALA A 363 43.58 8.96 -38.11
N GLU A 364 43.66 7.65 -38.33
CA GLU A 364 42.69 6.92 -39.15
C GLU A 364 41.31 6.89 -38.46
N PHE A 365 41.28 6.67 -37.15
CA PHE A 365 40.04 6.70 -36.36
C PHE A 365 39.31 8.05 -36.44
N VAL A 366 40.03 9.18 -36.49
CA VAL A 366 39.40 10.51 -36.65
C VAL A 366 38.56 10.60 -37.93
N LYS A 367 38.91 9.86 -38.99
CA LYS A 367 38.15 9.86 -40.25
C LYS A 367 36.84 9.10 -40.13
N THR A 368 36.80 8.05 -39.30
CA THR A 368 35.61 7.22 -39.07
C THR A 368 34.81 7.65 -37.85
N MET A 369 35.32 8.60 -37.05
CA MET A 369 34.73 9.05 -35.79
C MET A 369 33.24 9.45 -35.90
N PRO A 370 32.77 10.20 -36.92
CA PRO A 370 31.34 10.48 -37.05
C PRO A 370 30.48 9.21 -37.14
N GLN A 371 30.94 8.23 -37.92
CA GLN A 371 30.28 6.94 -38.09
C GLN A 371 30.27 6.16 -36.78
N THR A 372 31.42 6.07 -36.11
CA THR A 372 31.57 5.35 -34.84
C THR A 372 30.71 5.96 -33.73
N PHE A 373 30.62 7.29 -33.65
CA PHE A 373 29.74 7.96 -32.69
C PHE A 373 28.27 7.63 -32.95
N ALA A 374 27.85 7.72 -34.22
CA ALA A 374 26.49 7.39 -34.60
C ALA A 374 26.15 5.93 -34.29
N ASP A 375 27.04 4.99 -34.61
CA ASP A 375 26.86 3.56 -34.33
C ASP A 375 26.79 3.27 -32.82
N ASN A 376 27.66 3.88 -32.01
CA ASN A 376 27.65 3.68 -30.56
C ASN A 376 26.39 4.26 -29.90
N ILE A 377 25.90 5.42 -30.37
CA ILE A 377 24.64 5.99 -29.89
C ILE A 377 23.47 5.08 -30.32
N ASP A 378 23.50 4.58 -31.55
CA ASP A 378 22.47 3.67 -32.07
C ASP A 378 22.38 2.36 -31.27
N VAL A 379 23.52 1.76 -30.92
CA VAL A 379 23.61 0.61 -30.02
C VAL A 379 23.04 0.96 -28.65
N GLY A 380 23.45 2.09 -28.07
CA GLY A 380 22.95 2.53 -26.76
C GLY A 380 21.43 2.77 -26.74
N LEU A 381 20.87 3.35 -27.80
CA LEU A 381 19.43 3.53 -27.97
C LEU A 381 18.71 2.18 -28.14
N THR A 382 19.30 1.25 -28.89
CA THR A 382 18.77 -0.10 -29.07
C THR A 382 18.73 -0.88 -27.75
N ASP A 383 19.78 -0.79 -26.93
CA ASP A 383 19.84 -1.41 -25.61
C ASP A 383 18.78 -0.84 -24.66
N LYS A 384 18.58 0.49 -24.70
CA LYS A 384 17.52 1.16 -23.92
C LYS A 384 16.13 0.77 -24.41
N ALA A 385 15.90 0.70 -25.72
CA ALA A 385 14.65 0.22 -26.30
C ALA A 385 14.38 -1.24 -25.90
N ALA A 386 15.40 -2.10 -25.85
CA ALA A 386 15.27 -3.47 -25.37
C ALA A 386 14.94 -3.54 -23.87
N ALA A 387 15.47 -2.62 -23.06
CA ALA A 387 15.10 -2.50 -21.64
C ALA A 387 13.65 -2.05 -21.46
N ILE A 388 13.19 -1.04 -22.22
CA ILE A 388 11.81 -0.56 -22.21
C ILE A 388 10.84 -1.68 -22.68
N THR A 389 11.21 -2.41 -23.73
CA THR A 389 10.44 -3.55 -24.23
C THR A 389 10.25 -4.62 -23.15
N ARG A 390 11.32 -4.96 -22.41
CA ARG A 390 11.23 -5.90 -21.28
C ARG A 390 10.26 -5.42 -20.19
N VAL A 391 10.22 -4.12 -19.88
CA VAL A 391 9.25 -3.55 -18.92
C VAL A 391 7.84 -3.56 -19.48
N ARG A 392 7.63 -3.18 -20.75
CA ARG A 392 6.32 -3.19 -21.41
C ARG A 392 5.70 -4.60 -21.42
N ASP A 393 6.49 -5.57 -21.86
CA ASP A 393 6.03 -6.95 -22.02
C ASP A 393 5.89 -7.62 -20.64
N GLY A 394 6.83 -7.35 -19.72
CA GLY A 394 6.90 -7.88 -18.37
C GLY A 394 6.40 -6.94 -17.26
N TYR A 395 5.47 -6.04 -17.54
CA TYR A 395 5.07 -4.95 -16.62
C TYR A 395 4.63 -5.46 -15.24
N GLN A 396 3.91 -6.58 -15.20
CA GLN A 396 3.51 -7.22 -13.95
C GLN A 396 4.71 -7.59 -13.08
N ASN A 397 5.73 -8.24 -13.66
CA ASN A 397 6.93 -8.63 -12.93
C ASN A 397 7.72 -7.40 -12.47
N TYR A 398 7.71 -6.33 -13.27
CA TYR A 398 8.32 -5.06 -12.89
C TYR A 398 7.65 -4.46 -11.64
N VAL A 399 6.33 -4.27 -11.64
CA VAL A 399 5.62 -3.71 -10.49
C VAL A 399 5.70 -4.63 -9.27
N ARG A 400 5.55 -5.95 -9.46
CA ARG A 400 5.72 -6.93 -8.38
C ARG A 400 7.10 -6.81 -7.74
N ASN A 401 8.16 -6.64 -8.54
CA ASN A 401 9.51 -6.44 -8.02
C ASN A 401 9.65 -5.12 -7.25
N LEU A 402 9.02 -4.03 -7.69
CA LEU A 402 8.99 -2.77 -6.94
C LEU A 402 8.36 -2.98 -5.55
N PHE A 403 7.20 -3.63 -5.47
CA PHE A 403 6.58 -3.97 -4.19
C PHE A 403 7.43 -4.93 -3.34
N LYS A 404 8.11 -5.93 -3.95
CA LYS A 404 9.01 -6.85 -3.23
C LYS A 404 10.23 -6.16 -2.64
N VAL A 405 10.78 -5.17 -3.33
CA VAL A 405 11.88 -4.36 -2.81
C VAL A 405 11.37 -3.44 -1.70
N TRP A 406 10.24 -2.77 -1.94
CA TRP A 406 9.64 -1.85 -0.98
C TRP A 406 9.20 -2.54 0.32
N GLN A 407 8.55 -3.72 0.25
CA GLN A 407 8.05 -4.43 1.43
C GLN A 407 9.16 -4.79 2.43
N LYS A 408 10.37 -5.11 1.95
CA LYS A 408 11.52 -5.38 2.84
C LYS A 408 11.98 -4.15 3.60
N LYS A 409 11.80 -2.96 3.01
CA LYS A 409 12.11 -1.67 3.65
C LYS A 409 11.06 -1.29 4.69
N VAL A 410 9.77 -1.48 4.40
CA VAL A 410 8.68 -0.97 5.24
C VAL A 410 8.10 -1.98 6.24
N LEU A 411 8.31 -3.28 6.02
CA LEU A 411 7.86 -4.37 6.91
C LEU A 411 9.02 -5.31 7.30
N PRO A 412 10.12 -4.80 7.88
CA PRO A 412 11.29 -5.62 8.20
C PRO A 412 11.00 -6.67 9.28
N ALA A 413 10.06 -6.41 10.20
CA ALA A 413 9.72 -7.31 11.30
C ALA A 413 9.00 -8.60 10.85
N THR A 414 8.36 -8.57 9.68
CA THR A 414 7.60 -9.69 9.11
C THR A 414 8.21 -10.21 7.80
N ASP A 415 9.44 -9.77 7.46
CA ASP A 415 10.10 -10.06 6.18
C ASP A 415 9.21 -9.77 4.95
N GLY A 416 8.45 -8.67 5.01
CA GLY A 416 7.54 -8.27 3.93
C GLY A 416 6.16 -8.95 3.93
N MET A 417 5.86 -9.79 4.93
CA MET A 417 4.57 -10.47 5.03
C MET A 417 3.50 -9.58 5.68
N LEU A 418 2.33 -9.51 5.06
CA LEU A 418 1.14 -8.81 5.56
C LEU A 418 0.14 -9.79 6.18
N PRO A 419 -0.47 -9.43 7.32
CA PRO A 419 -1.57 -10.21 7.91
C PRO A 419 -2.85 -10.05 7.09
N GLY A 420 -3.54 -11.15 6.81
CA GLY A 420 -4.83 -11.19 6.12
C GLY A 420 -6.03 -11.13 7.07
N PHE A 421 -7.10 -11.82 6.70
CA PHE A 421 -8.26 -11.98 7.58
C PHE A 421 -7.94 -12.83 8.82
N GLU A 422 -8.61 -12.48 9.92
CA GLU A 422 -8.43 -13.06 11.23
C GLU A 422 -9.03 -14.47 11.33
N GLY A 423 -8.34 -15.36 12.06
CA GLY A 423 -8.88 -16.69 12.37
C GLY A 423 -10.18 -16.58 13.16
N GLY A 424 -11.06 -17.57 13.04
CA GLY A 424 -12.40 -17.51 13.64
C GLY A 424 -12.46 -17.56 15.18
N GLN A 425 -11.40 -18.01 15.86
CA GLN A 425 -11.39 -18.22 17.31
C GLN A 425 -10.02 -17.92 17.95
N VAL A 426 -10.05 -17.62 19.26
CA VAL A 426 -8.87 -17.41 20.09
C VAL A 426 -9.07 -18.04 21.47
N LEU A 427 -8.03 -18.72 21.97
CA LEU A 427 -7.93 -19.10 23.37
C LEU A 427 -7.49 -17.87 24.15
N PHE A 428 -8.38 -17.42 25.02
CA PHE A 428 -8.21 -16.20 25.81
C PHE A 428 -8.28 -16.59 27.30
N GLU A 429 -7.34 -16.07 28.08
CA GLU A 429 -7.37 -16.17 29.54
C GLU A 429 -6.93 -14.82 30.10
N ALA A 430 -7.82 -14.20 30.87
CA ALA A 430 -7.58 -12.93 31.55
C ALA A 430 -7.96 -13.05 33.02
N SER A 431 -7.11 -12.51 33.88
CA SER A 431 -7.41 -12.43 35.30
C SER A 431 -6.80 -11.19 35.96
N THR A 432 -7.24 -10.90 37.18
CA THR A 432 -6.63 -9.83 38.00
C THR A 432 -5.26 -10.22 38.58
N SER A 433 -4.91 -11.51 38.56
CA SER A 433 -3.74 -12.08 39.23
C SER A 433 -2.66 -12.58 38.27
N LYS A 434 -3.00 -12.88 37.01
CA LYS A 434 -2.11 -13.42 35.98
C LYS A 434 -2.13 -12.52 34.75
N SER A 435 -0.99 -12.39 34.08
CA SER A 435 -0.89 -11.71 32.80
C SER A 435 -1.78 -12.37 31.76
N LEU A 436 -2.31 -11.57 30.82
CA LEU A 436 -3.10 -12.03 29.70
C LEU A 436 -2.40 -13.21 29.00
N ASN A 437 -3.10 -14.32 28.88
CA ASN A 437 -2.66 -15.44 28.05
C ASN A 437 -3.56 -15.48 26.81
N LEU A 438 -2.94 -15.29 25.65
CA LEU A 438 -3.62 -15.23 24.36
C LEU A 438 -2.92 -16.22 23.43
N LYS A 439 -3.67 -17.20 22.95
CA LYS A 439 -3.21 -18.14 21.92
C LYS A 439 -4.28 -18.19 20.83
N PRO A 440 -4.05 -17.61 19.64
CA PRO A 440 -4.99 -17.76 18.54
C PRO A 440 -5.20 -19.25 18.25
N ALA A 441 -6.44 -19.63 17.89
CA ALA A 441 -6.61 -20.92 17.23
C ALA A 441 -5.78 -20.87 15.93
N ALA A 442 -5.18 -22.00 15.52
CA ALA A 442 -4.38 -22.04 14.31
C ALA A 442 -5.11 -21.35 13.15
N ALA A 443 -4.39 -20.53 12.38
CA ALA A 443 -4.97 -19.82 11.23
C ALA A 443 -5.77 -20.80 10.38
N SER A 444 -7.04 -20.45 10.15
CA SER A 444 -7.98 -21.28 9.40
C SER A 444 -8.27 -20.62 8.07
N PRO A 445 -8.33 -21.36 6.96
CA PRO A 445 -8.87 -20.85 5.71
C PRO A 445 -10.38 -20.55 5.83
N GLN A 446 -11.06 -20.94 6.92
CA GLN A 446 -12.46 -20.56 7.15
C GLN A 446 -12.55 -19.20 7.85
N LEU A 447 -12.97 -18.20 7.08
CA LEU A 447 -13.34 -16.88 7.55
C LEU A 447 -14.79 -16.88 8.06
N ARG A 448 -15.04 -16.25 9.20
CA ARG A 448 -16.39 -15.99 9.68
C ARG A 448 -16.79 -14.55 9.36
N ALA A 449 -17.97 -14.36 8.78
CA ALA A 449 -18.44 -13.02 8.39
C ALA A 449 -18.59 -12.07 9.58
N ASP A 450 -18.97 -12.61 10.75
CA ASP A 450 -19.15 -11.83 11.97
C ASP A 450 -17.84 -11.28 12.55
N SER A 451 -16.67 -11.81 12.16
CA SER A 451 -15.36 -11.32 12.61
C SER A 451 -14.76 -10.22 11.76
N ILE A 452 -15.19 -10.04 10.50
CA ILE A 452 -14.65 -9.01 9.61
C ILE A 452 -14.83 -7.62 10.22
N GLY A 453 -16.08 -7.27 10.56
CA GLY A 453 -16.44 -5.97 11.11
C GLY A 453 -15.69 -5.59 12.41
N PRO A 454 -15.74 -6.43 13.46
CA PRO A 454 -15.04 -6.16 14.71
C PRO A 454 -13.51 -6.11 14.54
N ALA A 455 -12.92 -6.92 13.66
CA ALA A 455 -11.50 -6.84 13.38
C ALA A 455 -11.09 -5.54 12.67
N MET A 456 -11.90 -5.06 11.71
CA MET A 456 -11.70 -3.75 11.08
C MET A 456 -11.78 -2.63 12.12
N SER A 457 -12.84 -2.63 12.93
CA SER A 457 -13.05 -1.64 13.99
C SER A 457 -11.90 -1.63 15.02
N ALA A 458 -11.40 -2.80 15.42
CA ALA A 458 -10.29 -2.90 16.36
C ALA A 458 -8.96 -2.42 15.75
N ASN A 459 -8.76 -2.64 14.45
CA ASN A 459 -7.60 -2.09 13.73
C ASN A 459 -7.68 -0.57 13.62
N VAL A 460 -8.85 0.02 13.33
CA VAL A 460 -9.02 1.48 13.37
C VAL A 460 -8.63 2.03 14.73
N LEU A 461 -9.10 1.39 15.81
CA LEU A 461 -8.75 1.78 17.16
C LEU A 461 -7.24 1.69 17.44
N LEU A 462 -6.60 0.61 16.97
CA LEU A 462 -5.15 0.44 17.07
C LEU A 462 -4.42 1.59 16.36
N LEU A 463 -4.89 2.00 15.19
CA LEU A 463 -4.29 3.05 14.38
C LEU A 463 -4.44 4.44 15.00
N GLU A 464 -5.63 4.75 15.53
CA GLU A 464 -5.92 6.04 16.17
C GLU A 464 -5.12 6.26 17.46
N GLU A 465 -4.71 5.18 18.13
CA GLU A 465 -4.08 5.21 19.46
C GLU A 465 -2.61 4.78 19.46
N SER A 466 -2.05 4.42 18.30
CA SER A 466 -0.64 4.11 18.12
C SER A 466 0.12 5.30 17.53
N PRO A 467 1.40 5.50 17.93
CA PRO A 467 2.25 6.48 17.27
C PRO A 467 2.49 6.11 15.80
N ALA A 468 2.75 7.11 14.95
CA ALA A 468 2.89 6.92 13.50
C ALA A 468 4.00 5.93 13.07
N ASN A 469 4.98 5.67 13.94
CA ASN A 469 6.08 4.73 13.69
C ASN A 469 5.88 3.34 14.32
N ASP A 470 4.70 3.02 14.85
CA ASP A 470 4.37 1.69 15.36
C ASP A 470 4.29 0.68 14.20
N PRO A 471 5.20 -0.31 14.12
CA PRO A 471 5.21 -1.27 13.01
C PRO A 471 3.94 -2.11 12.91
N ASN A 472 3.27 -2.40 14.03
CA ASN A 472 2.03 -3.17 14.02
C ASN A 472 0.87 -2.32 13.49
N ALA A 473 0.84 -1.04 13.85
CA ALA A 473 -0.14 -0.10 13.33
C ALA A 473 0.03 0.05 11.81
N PHE A 474 1.26 0.28 11.35
CA PHE A 474 1.56 0.38 9.92
C PHE A 474 1.15 -0.88 9.13
N ALA A 475 1.53 -2.08 9.61
CA ALA A 475 1.16 -3.34 8.98
C ALA A 475 -0.37 -3.57 8.98
N ALA A 476 -1.04 -3.23 10.08
CA ALA A 476 -2.50 -3.31 10.18
C ALA A 476 -3.17 -2.37 9.17
N MET A 477 -2.63 -1.16 8.96
CA MET A 477 -3.18 -0.21 7.99
C MET A 477 -3.08 -0.73 6.55
N LEU A 478 -1.91 -1.25 6.16
CA LEU A 478 -1.72 -1.88 4.85
C LEU A 478 -2.66 -3.09 4.67
N ALA A 479 -2.85 -3.88 5.72
CA ALA A 479 -3.78 -5.00 5.70
C ALA A 479 -5.23 -4.52 5.51
N GLN A 480 -5.65 -3.42 6.15
CA GLN A 480 -6.99 -2.86 5.98
C GLN A 480 -7.27 -2.41 4.54
N VAL A 481 -6.31 -1.75 3.89
CA VAL A 481 -6.44 -1.39 2.45
C VAL A 481 -6.71 -2.63 1.60
N ASN A 482 -5.97 -3.72 1.85
CA ASN A 482 -6.15 -4.97 1.13
C ASN A 482 -7.48 -5.67 1.43
N LYS A 483 -7.97 -5.61 2.67
CA LYS A 483 -9.30 -6.13 3.04
C LYS A 483 -10.42 -5.38 2.32
N LEU A 484 -10.31 -4.05 2.18
CA LEU A 484 -11.30 -3.26 1.44
C LEU A 484 -11.39 -3.69 -0.02
N VAL A 485 -10.24 -3.90 -0.69
CA VAL A 485 -10.19 -4.38 -2.07
C VAL A 485 -10.75 -5.80 -2.19
N ALA A 486 -10.39 -6.70 -1.26
CA ALA A 486 -10.87 -8.08 -1.26
C ALA A 486 -12.39 -8.21 -1.03
N ILE A 487 -12.97 -7.37 -0.17
CA ILE A 487 -14.43 -7.35 0.07
C ILE A 487 -15.19 -6.96 -1.20
N ALA A 488 -14.64 -6.04 -1.98
CA ALA A 488 -15.29 -5.45 -3.13
C ALA A 488 -15.21 -6.31 -4.40
N GLY A 489 -14.21 -7.19 -4.48
CA GLY A 489 -13.82 -7.84 -5.73
C GLY A 489 -13.07 -6.86 -6.64
N TYR A 490 -12.20 -7.39 -7.48
CA TYR A 490 -11.40 -6.58 -8.39
C TYR A 490 -10.98 -7.40 -9.60
N ARG A 491 -10.59 -6.71 -10.68
CA ARG A 491 -10.00 -7.37 -11.85
C ARG A 491 -8.49 -7.44 -11.72
N ASP A 492 -7.95 -8.64 -11.90
CA ASP A 492 -6.52 -8.85 -11.96
C ASP A 492 -5.94 -8.37 -13.31
N MET A 493 -4.66 -8.64 -13.48
CA MET A 493 -3.85 -8.29 -14.65
C MET A 493 -4.29 -8.93 -15.96
N GLU A 494 -4.99 -10.05 -15.88
CA GLU A 494 -5.51 -10.78 -17.05
C GLU A 494 -6.96 -10.36 -17.33
N ASN A 495 -7.43 -9.30 -16.65
CA ASN A 495 -8.81 -8.83 -16.66
C ASN A 495 -9.79 -9.88 -16.08
N ASN A 496 -9.28 -10.90 -15.37
CA ASN A 496 -10.11 -11.89 -14.69
C ASN A 496 -10.66 -11.28 -13.42
N LEU A 497 -11.94 -11.53 -13.15
CA LEU A 497 -12.56 -11.08 -11.91
C LEU A 497 -12.09 -11.97 -10.76
N VAL A 498 -11.34 -11.38 -9.83
CA VAL A 498 -11.03 -11.99 -8.55
C VAL A 498 -12.27 -11.86 -7.66
N PRO A 499 -12.86 -12.98 -7.20
CA PRO A 499 -14.14 -12.94 -6.53
C PRO A 499 -14.12 -12.09 -5.25
N ALA A 500 -15.13 -11.22 -5.12
CA ALA A 500 -15.42 -10.49 -3.90
C ALA A 500 -15.81 -11.43 -2.75
N LEU A 501 -15.57 -11.00 -1.50
CA LEU A 501 -16.22 -11.65 -0.35
C LEU A 501 -17.73 -11.39 -0.28
N LEU A 502 -18.18 -10.29 -0.89
CA LEU A 502 -19.59 -10.00 -1.10
C LEU A 502 -20.15 -10.94 -2.18
N ALA A 503 -20.73 -12.04 -1.72
CA ALA A 503 -21.27 -13.09 -2.57
C ALA A 503 -22.76 -12.86 -2.88
N PRO A 504 -23.25 -13.29 -4.06
CA PRO A 504 -24.64 -13.07 -4.43
C PRO A 504 -25.60 -13.86 -3.54
N VAL A 505 -26.69 -13.23 -3.10
CA VAL A 505 -27.66 -13.85 -2.19
C VAL A 505 -28.70 -14.66 -2.95
N ASN A 506 -29.24 -14.09 -4.03
CA ASN A 506 -30.41 -14.58 -4.74
C ASN A 506 -30.13 -15.01 -6.19
N HIS A 507 -28.91 -14.86 -6.70
CA HIS A 507 -28.51 -15.21 -8.07
C HIS A 507 -27.28 -16.12 -8.04
N GLU A 508 -27.19 -17.08 -8.95
CA GLU A 508 -26.02 -17.97 -9.06
C GLU A 508 -25.05 -17.43 -10.11
N GLY A 509 -23.74 -17.53 -9.83
CA GLY A 509 -22.66 -17.22 -10.78
C GLY A 509 -22.39 -15.74 -11.07
N THR A 510 -23.24 -14.80 -10.63
CA THR A 510 -22.98 -13.35 -10.83
C THR A 510 -22.14 -12.81 -9.67
N LEU A 511 -20.84 -12.66 -9.90
CA LEU A 511 -19.88 -12.15 -8.92
C LEU A 511 -19.87 -10.62 -8.91
N LEU A 512 -19.62 -10.02 -7.75
CA LEU A 512 -19.46 -8.57 -7.63
C LEU A 512 -18.13 -8.13 -8.22
N ASP A 513 -18.21 -7.14 -9.12
CA ASP A 513 -17.08 -6.36 -9.64
C ASP A 513 -17.38 -4.90 -9.32
N ILE A 514 -16.94 -4.42 -8.15
CA ILE A 514 -17.34 -3.09 -7.66
C ILE A 514 -17.01 -1.97 -8.64
N MET A 515 -15.93 -2.12 -9.43
CA MET A 515 -15.45 -1.10 -10.34
C MET A 515 -16.35 -0.97 -11.59
N ASN A 516 -17.09 -2.02 -11.92
CA ASN A 516 -18.01 -2.07 -13.06
C ASN A 516 -19.47 -2.29 -12.62
N PHE A 517 -19.75 -2.24 -11.31
CA PHE A 517 -21.06 -2.54 -10.77
C PHE A 517 -22.02 -1.38 -11.02
N ASP A 518 -23.13 -1.69 -11.69
CA ASP A 518 -24.19 -0.73 -12.00
C ASP A 518 -25.52 -1.28 -11.50
N ALA A 519 -25.94 -0.81 -10.32
CA ALA A 519 -27.17 -1.24 -9.68
C ALA A 519 -28.44 -0.94 -10.52
N SER A 520 -28.36 -0.01 -11.48
CA SER A 520 -29.49 0.35 -12.34
C SER A 520 -29.76 -0.71 -13.41
N LYS A 521 -28.72 -1.42 -13.86
CA LYS A 521 -28.83 -2.48 -14.87
C LYS A 521 -29.44 -3.76 -14.30
N ASP A 522 -29.14 -4.06 -13.03
CA ASP A 522 -29.57 -5.28 -12.37
C ASP A 522 -30.13 -4.99 -10.95
N PRO A 523 -31.31 -4.34 -10.86
CA PRO A 523 -31.87 -3.88 -9.58
C PRO A 523 -32.24 -5.02 -8.60
N GLY A 524 -32.32 -6.25 -9.10
CA GLY A 524 -32.59 -7.45 -8.29
C GLY A 524 -31.37 -8.05 -7.59
N LEU A 525 -30.14 -7.69 -7.98
CA LEU A 525 -28.91 -8.31 -7.47
C LEU A 525 -28.62 -7.88 -6.03
N SER A 526 -28.58 -8.83 -5.11
CA SER A 526 -28.22 -8.60 -3.70
C SER A 526 -26.90 -9.29 -3.35
N PHE A 527 -26.04 -8.63 -2.58
CA PHE A 527 -24.71 -9.14 -2.24
C PHE A 527 -24.41 -9.04 -0.74
N ARG A 528 -23.92 -10.13 -0.16
CA ARG A 528 -23.60 -10.25 1.26
C ARG A 528 -22.43 -11.19 1.47
N VAL A 529 -21.73 -11.02 2.57
CA VAL A 529 -20.71 -11.99 3.02
C VAL A 529 -21.43 -13.17 3.69
N PRO A 530 -21.34 -14.41 3.18
CA PRO A 530 -21.88 -15.61 3.84
C PRO A 530 -21.27 -15.82 5.22
N ASP A 531 -22.05 -16.37 6.17
CA ASP A 531 -21.62 -16.56 7.58
C ASP A 531 -20.26 -17.29 7.69
N ILE A 532 -19.99 -18.21 6.77
CA ILE A 532 -18.72 -18.93 6.63
C ILE A 532 -18.24 -18.84 5.18
N ILE A 533 -17.02 -18.37 4.98
CA ILE A 533 -16.33 -18.34 3.67
C ILE A 533 -15.05 -19.14 3.78
N LYS A 534 -14.78 -19.98 2.78
CA LYS A 534 -13.47 -20.60 2.61
C LYS A 534 -12.58 -19.70 1.75
N LEU A 535 -11.43 -19.34 2.29
CA LEU A 535 -10.39 -18.57 1.62
C LEU A 535 -9.38 -19.52 0.97
N ARG A 536 -8.89 -19.15 -0.22
CA ARG A 536 -7.77 -19.83 -0.88
C ARG A 536 -6.42 -19.38 -0.33
N ASP A 537 -6.36 -18.13 0.13
CA ASP A 537 -5.17 -17.46 0.68
C ASP A 537 -5.57 -16.42 1.75
N ALA A 538 -4.67 -15.51 2.11
CA ALA A 538 -4.90 -14.53 3.17
C ALA A 538 -6.07 -13.55 2.91
N TYR A 539 -6.49 -13.36 1.66
CA TYR A 539 -7.48 -12.35 1.28
C TYR A 539 -8.58 -12.85 0.34
N HIS A 540 -8.31 -13.85 -0.50
CA HIS A 540 -9.19 -14.21 -1.59
C HIS A 540 -10.12 -15.37 -1.23
N ALA A 541 -11.40 -15.24 -1.61
CA ALA A 541 -12.35 -16.34 -1.58
C ALA A 541 -11.92 -17.48 -2.52
N ASP A 542 -12.37 -18.69 -2.23
CA ASP A 542 -12.26 -19.84 -3.13
C ASP A 542 -13.02 -19.56 -4.44
N HIS A 543 -12.42 -19.90 -5.60
CA HIS A 543 -12.92 -19.52 -6.93
C HIS A 543 -14.29 -20.11 -7.26
N GLU A 544 -14.59 -21.29 -6.71
CA GLU A 544 -15.87 -21.94 -6.92
C GLU A 544 -17.01 -21.29 -6.11
N LEU A 545 -16.67 -20.47 -5.10
CA LEU A 545 -17.62 -19.79 -4.20
C LEU A 545 -18.78 -20.71 -3.77
N THR A 546 -18.48 -21.94 -3.38
CA THR A 546 -19.47 -22.85 -2.80
C THR A 546 -19.66 -22.51 -1.32
N TYR A 547 -20.79 -21.87 -1.00
CA TYR A 547 -21.19 -21.53 0.37
C TYR A 547 -22.64 -21.91 0.63
N GLU A 548 -22.96 -22.20 1.89
CA GLU A 548 -24.35 -22.24 2.34
C GLU A 548 -24.89 -20.80 2.35
N LYS A 549 -26.10 -20.60 1.81
CA LYS A 549 -26.77 -19.28 1.72
C LYS A 549 -27.28 -18.81 3.10
N ASP A 550 -26.38 -18.80 4.06
CA ASP A 550 -26.56 -18.40 5.44
C ASP A 550 -25.98 -17.01 5.63
N PHE A 551 -26.84 -16.06 5.98
CA PHE A 551 -26.48 -14.67 6.19
C PHE A 551 -27.14 -14.17 7.49
N SER A 552 -26.36 -14.09 8.56
CA SER A 552 -26.86 -13.62 9.85
C SER A 552 -27.00 -12.10 9.90
N ALA A 553 -28.02 -11.63 10.62
CA ALA A 553 -28.22 -10.22 10.91
C ALA A 553 -27.05 -9.64 11.74
N ALA A 554 -26.44 -10.47 12.61
CA ALA A 554 -25.26 -10.11 13.38
C ALA A 554 -24.05 -9.80 12.49
N ALA A 555 -23.74 -10.66 11.50
CA ALA A 555 -22.64 -10.43 10.57
C ALA A 555 -22.89 -9.20 9.68
N PHE A 556 -24.13 -9.02 9.22
CA PHE A 556 -24.53 -7.85 8.43
C PHE A 556 -24.31 -6.55 9.20
N ALA A 557 -24.78 -6.47 10.45
CA ALA A 557 -24.58 -5.31 11.30
C ALA A 557 -23.10 -5.06 11.64
N SER A 558 -22.33 -6.13 11.90
CA SER A 558 -20.92 -5.99 12.26
C SER A 558 -20.08 -5.44 11.09
N GLN A 559 -20.33 -5.91 9.87
CA GLN A 559 -19.68 -5.42 8.65
C GLN A 559 -19.96 -3.93 8.42
N ILE A 560 -21.22 -3.50 8.49
CA ILE A 560 -21.59 -2.08 8.36
C ILE A 560 -20.84 -1.24 9.41
N ARG A 561 -20.78 -1.70 10.67
CA ARG A 561 -20.04 -1.01 11.73
C ARG A 561 -18.54 -0.92 11.42
N GLY A 562 -17.90 -2.01 11.00
CA GLY A 562 -16.48 -2.05 10.67
C GLY A 562 -16.11 -1.14 9.50
N LEU A 563 -16.87 -1.21 8.41
CA LEU A 563 -16.70 -0.32 7.25
C LEU A 563 -16.91 1.15 7.64
N SER A 564 -17.89 1.44 8.51
CA SER A 564 -18.14 2.80 9.03
C SER A 564 -16.97 3.34 9.85
N ARG A 565 -16.34 2.50 10.66
CA ARG A 565 -15.11 2.90 11.39
C ARG A 565 -13.96 3.17 10.43
N MET A 566 -13.78 2.32 9.42
CA MET A 566 -12.80 2.56 8.37
C MET A 566 -13.12 3.85 7.58
N MET A 567 -14.39 4.20 7.37
CA MET A 567 -14.79 5.42 6.65
C MET A 567 -14.40 6.66 7.44
N ARG A 568 -14.48 6.64 8.77
CA ARG A 568 -13.99 7.76 9.60
C ARG A 568 -12.48 7.93 9.47
N LEU A 569 -11.74 6.83 9.43
CA LEU A 569 -10.29 6.84 9.25
C LEU A 569 -9.90 7.35 7.86
N THR A 570 -10.64 6.99 6.81
CA THR A 570 -10.38 7.42 5.43
C THR A 570 -11.09 8.70 5.04
N ALA A 571 -11.86 9.35 5.92
CA ALA A 571 -12.55 10.61 5.61
C ALA A 571 -11.57 11.68 5.13
N ASP A 572 -11.61 11.99 3.84
CA ASP A 572 -10.61 12.80 3.14
C ASP A 572 -10.79 14.32 3.39
N TRP A 573 -11.92 14.70 4.00
CA TRP A 573 -12.17 16.05 4.51
C TRP A 573 -11.72 16.26 5.97
N LYS A 574 -11.23 15.21 6.65
CA LYS A 574 -10.75 15.28 8.04
C LYS A 574 -9.27 14.87 8.12
N LYS A 575 -8.53 15.47 9.05
CA LYS A 575 -7.22 14.94 9.45
C LYS A 575 -7.43 13.77 10.42
N THR A 576 -6.74 12.67 10.17
CA THR A 576 -6.91 11.36 10.82
C THR A 576 -5.56 10.65 10.95
N ALA A 577 -5.52 9.50 11.64
CA ALA A 577 -4.31 8.67 11.70
C ALA A 577 -3.85 8.16 10.32
N TYR A 578 -4.73 8.13 9.31
CA TYR A 578 -4.37 7.80 7.93
C TYR A 578 -3.29 8.73 7.39
N ASP A 579 -3.43 10.03 7.63
CA ASP A 579 -2.58 11.09 7.09
C ASP A 579 -1.17 11.07 7.70
N GLU A 580 -1.01 10.42 8.85
CA GLU A 580 0.26 10.30 9.55
C GLU A 580 0.99 9.00 9.20
N GLN A 581 0.27 7.94 8.79
CA GLN A 581 0.85 6.62 8.51
C GLN A 581 1.02 6.34 7.01
N LEU A 582 -0.06 6.32 6.23
CA LEU A 582 -0.01 6.01 4.79
C LEU A 582 0.01 7.26 3.91
N GLY A 583 -0.61 8.35 4.34
CA GLY A 583 -0.67 9.60 3.58
C GLY A 583 0.68 10.14 3.09
N PRO A 584 1.79 10.03 3.85
CA PRO A 584 3.10 10.50 3.39
C PRO A 584 3.78 9.62 2.35
N ILE A 585 3.29 8.40 2.11
CA ILE A 585 3.91 7.44 1.19
C ILE A 585 3.54 7.80 -0.23
N LYS A 586 4.56 8.00 -1.06
CA LYS A 586 4.41 8.42 -2.46
C LYS A 586 4.69 7.26 -3.40
N ALA A 587 4.20 7.36 -4.64
CA ALA A 587 4.54 6.37 -5.68
C ALA A 587 6.05 6.25 -5.88
N GLN A 588 6.79 7.37 -5.73
CA GLN A 588 8.24 7.39 -5.73
C GLN A 588 8.89 6.47 -4.70
N ASP A 589 8.25 6.21 -3.55
CA ASP A 589 8.85 5.33 -2.53
C ASP A 589 9.01 3.87 -2.98
N LEU A 590 8.33 3.48 -4.07
CA LEU A 590 8.45 2.16 -4.70
C LEU A 590 9.74 1.99 -5.51
N THR A 591 10.41 3.08 -5.92
CA THR A 591 11.57 3.03 -6.82
C THR A 591 12.68 4.00 -6.40
N GLN A 592 13.94 3.55 -6.52
CA GLN A 592 15.10 4.43 -6.35
C GLN A 592 15.64 4.94 -7.70
N ASP A 593 15.20 4.33 -8.79
CA ASP A 593 15.77 4.53 -10.13
C ASP A 593 15.14 5.72 -10.86
N ALA A 594 14.00 6.22 -10.38
CA ALA A 594 13.27 7.31 -11.01
C ALA A 594 12.92 8.42 -10.01
N GLN A 595 13.38 9.64 -10.30
CA GLN A 595 13.01 10.84 -9.56
C GLN A 595 12.23 11.76 -10.50
N HIS A 596 10.91 11.87 -10.29
CA HIS A 596 10.03 12.71 -11.11
C HIS A 596 8.92 13.34 -10.27
N GLU A 597 8.45 14.52 -10.66
CA GLU A 597 7.38 15.24 -9.95
C GLU A 597 6.06 14.46 -9.98
N ASP A 598 5.75 13.80 -11.10
CA ASP A 598 4.54 12.95 -11.22
C ASP A 598 4.53 11.76 -10.25
N LEU A 599 5.71 11.29 -9.80
CA LEU A 599 5.82 10.21 -8.81
C LEU A 599 5.63 10.72 -7.36
N GLN A 600 5.45 12.03 -7.16
CA GLN A 600 5.21 12.61 -5.84
C GLN A 600 3.77 12.43 -5.35
N GLN A 601 2.90 11.84 -6.17
CA GLN A 601 1.52 11.56 -5.82
C GLN A 601 1.44 10.47 -4.73
N PRO A 602 0.40 10.49 -3.86
CA PRO A 602 0.22 9.48 -2.83
C PRO A 602 0.07 8.08 -3.45
N LEU A 603 0.81 7.10 -2.92
CA LEU A 603 0.65 5.70 -3.35
C LEU A 603 -0.72 5.15 -2.92
N PHE A 604 -1.23 5.61 -1.79
CA PHE A 604 -2.53 5.23 -1.25
C PHE A 604 -3.43 6.48 -1.17
N PRO A 605 -4.14 6.85 -2.26
CA PRO A 605 -5.00 8.01 -2.28
C PRO A 605 -6.19 7.84 -1.32
N LYS A 606 -6.25 8.70 -0.29
CA LYS A 606 -7.21 8.60 0.82
C LYS A 606 -8.67 8.77 0.37
N ASP A 607 -8.91 9.68 -0.57
CA ASP A 607 -10.22 9.97 -1.17
C ASP A 607 -10.75 8.79 -1.99
N MET A 608 -9.89 8.10 -2.74
CA MET A 608 -10.25 6.89 -3.49
C MET A 608 -10.54 5.71 -2.55
N LEU A 609 -9.76 5.56 -1.47
CA LEU A 609 -10.02 4.53 -0.47
C LEU A 609 -11.30 4.81 0.34
N PHE A 610 -11.63 6.08 0.58
CA PHE A 610 -12.92 6.45 1.13
C PHE A 610 -14.06 6.05 0.19
N ALA A 611 -13.97 6.37 -1.10
CA ALA A 611 -14.98 5.98 -2.09
C ALA A 611 -15.15 4.46 -2.21
N LEU A 612 -14.05 3.69 -2.25
CA LEU A 612 -14.10 2.23 -2.26
C LEU A 612 -14.80 1.68 -1.01
N ASN A 613 -14.45 2.19 0.17
CA ASN A 613 -15.05 1.76 1.43
C ASN A 613 -16.55 2.11 1.50
N LEU A 614 -16.92 3.32 1.05
CA LEU A 614 -18.32 3.72 0.91
C LEU A 614 -19.06 2.83 -0.08
N GLY A 615 -18.45 2.47 -1.22
CA GLY A 615 -19.01 1.54 -2.21
C GLY A 615 -19.34 0.17 -1.60
N ASN A 616 -18.41 -0.41 -0.83
CA ASN A 616 -18.64 -1.65 -0.08
C ASN A 616 -19.81 -1.54 0.90
N ALA A 617 -19.89 -0.45 1.66
CA ALA A 617 -20.99 -0.22 2.58
C ALA A 617 -22.33 0.03 1.85
N ALA A 618 -22.30 0.73 0.71
CA ALA A 618 -23.47 1.03 -0.09
C ALA A 618 -24.07 -0.24 -0.69
N VAL A 619 -23.26 -1.17 -1.19
CA VAL A 619 -23.74 -2.48 -1.68
C VAL A 619 -24.53 -3.21 -0.59
N LEU A 620 -23.97 -3.27 0.63
CA LEU A 620 -24.65 -3.88 1.78
C LEU A 620 -25.93 -3.13 2.18
N LEU A 621 -25.91 -1.80 2.23
CA LEU A 621 -27.05 -1.00 2.67
C LEU A 621 -28.18 -0.98 1.65
N GLN A 622 -27.86 -0.99 0.35
CA GLN A 622 -28.86 -1.08 -0.71
C GLN A 622 -29.61 -2.42 -0.68
N ASP A 623 -29.01 -3.50 -0.17
CA ASP A 623 -29.70 -4.79 0.00
C ASP A 623 -30.92 -4.71 0.94
N ILE A 624 -31.04 -3.66 1.77
CA ILE A 624 -32.21 -3.43 2.61
C ILE A 624 -33.49 -3.29 1.78
N THR A 625 -33.40 -2.71 0.57
CA THR A 625 -34.57 -2.46 -0.28
C THR A 625 -34.71 -3.46 -1.43
N LYS A 626 -33.80 -4.44 -1.54
CA LYS A 626 -33.81 -5.44 -2.62
C LYS A 626 -34.53 -6.72 -2.22
N LYS A 627 -34.88 -7.55 -3.21
CA LYS A 627 -35.67 -8.78 -3.04
C LYS A 627 -35.12 -9.75 -1.99
N ALA A 628 -33.82 -9.78 -1.74
CA ALA A 628 -33.24 -10.64 -0.70
C ALA A 628 -33.15 -9.98 0.69
N THR A 629 -33.91 -8.91 0.94
CA THR A 629 -33.82 -8.15 2.19
C THR A 629 -34.13 -9.00 3.43
N PRO A 630 -33.35 -8.84 4.52
CA PRO A 630 -33.63 -9.40 5.84
C PRO A 630 -34.47 -8.43 6.68
N VAL A 631 -34.76 -7.23 6.17
CA VAL A 631 -35.42 -6.17 6.92
C VAL A 631 -36.92 -6.29 6.70
N PHE A 632 -37.65 -6.39 7.81
CA PHE A 632 -39.09 -6.32 7.81
C PHE A 632 -39.56 -5.01 8.44
N MET A 633 -40.79 -4.65 8.12
CA MET A 633 -41.52 -3.54 8.71
C MET A 633 -42.88 -4.00 9.20
N LEU A 634 -43.38 -3.29 10.22
CA LEU A 634 -44.75 -3.43 10.70
C LEU A 634 -45.48 -2.12 10.45
N SER A 635 -46.64 -2.23 9.82
CA SER A 635 -47.51 -1.07 9.59
C SER A 635 -48.22 -0.61 10.87
N LEU A 636 -48.90 0.54 10.79
CA LEU A 636 -49.81 1.01 11.85
C LEU A 636 -50.86 -0.04 12.23
N ASN A 637 -51.29 -0.86 11.26
CA ASN A 637 -52.24 -1.95 11.48
C ASN A 637 -51.55 -3.26 11.91
N ASN A 638 -50.25 -3.21 12.20
CA ASN A 638 -49.42 -4.34 12.61
C ASN A 638 -49.24 -5.45 11.54
N ASN A 639 -49.49 -5.13 10.27
CA ASN A 639 -49.25 -6.06 9.17
C ASN A 639 -47.75 -6.20 8.92
N LEU A 640 -47.29 -7.42 8.62
CA LEU A 640 -45.91 -7.68 8.24
C LEU A 640 -45.67 -7.28 6.79
N LEU A 641 -44.69 -6.43 6.56
CA LEU A 641 -44.23 -6.02 5.24
C LEU A 641 -42.73 -6.29 5.14
N TRP A 642 -42.25 -6.74 3.99
CA TRP A 642 -40.82 -6.80 3.74
C TRP A 642 -40.35 -5.51 3.08
N ALA A 643 -39.14 -5.04 3.41
CA ALA A 643 -38.67 -3.72 2.97
C ALA A 643 -38.62 -3.55 1.44
N ASP A 644 -38.41 -4.65 0.69
CA ASP A 644 -38.46 -4.70 -0.77
C ASP A 644 -39.86 -4.49 -1.36
N SER A 645 -40.90 -4.81 -0.59
CA SER A 645 -42.31 -4.65 -0.99
C SER A 645 -42.93 -3.32 -0.58
N TYR A 646 -42.24 -2.52 0.24
CA TYR A 646 -42.84 -1.34 0.87
C TYR A 646 -43.26 -0.24 -0.11
N GLY A 647 -42.46 0.00 -1.15
CA GLY A 647 -42.80 0.99 -2.18
C GLY A 647 -44.06 0.66 -2.99
N THR A 648 -44.58 -0.57 -2.86
CA THR A 648 -45.76 -1.04 -3.59
C THR A 648 -47.05 -1.08 -2.75
N THR A 649 -46.98 -0.70 -1.48
CA THR A 649 -48.13 -0.68 -0.56
C THR A 649 -48.52 0.74 -0.15
N ASN A 650 -49.81 0.93 0.16
CA ASN A 650 -50.33 2.19 0.72
C ASN A 650 -50.26 2.21 2.26
N GLU A 651 -49.73 1.15 2.88
CA GLU A 651 -49.61 1.06 4.33
C GLU A 651 -48.44 1.91 4.86
N THR A 652 -48.66 2.61 5.98
CA THR A 652 -47.58 3.35 6.66
C THR A 652 -46.85 2.42 7.62
N ALA A 653 -45.57 2.15 7.34
CA ALA A 653 -44.67 1.44 8.25
C ALA A 653 -44.23 2.34 9.41
N VAL A 654 -44.30 1.83 10.64
CA VAL A 654 -43.90 2.58 11.86
C VAL A 654 -42.89 1.86 12.74
N MET A 655 -42.70 0.57 12.50
CA MET A 655 -41.73 -0.27 13.21
C MET A 655 -40.94 -1.09 12.19
N ALA A 656 -39.69 -1.41 12.51
CA ALA A 656 -38.83 -2.23 11.67
C ALA A 656 -38.00 -3.17 12.52
N GLY A 657 -37.54 -4.26 11.91
CA GLY A 657 -36.60 -5.19 12.51
C GLY A 657 -35.82 -5.95 11.45
N ILE A 658 -34.89 -6.79 11.89
CA ILE A 658 -34.04 -7.59 11.01
C ILE A 658 -34.08 -9.05 11.45
N VAL A 659 -34.05 -9.95 10.47
CA VAL A 659 -33.99 -11.41 10.68
C VAL A 659 -32.76 -12.02 10.01
N ASP A 660 -32.42 -13.24 10.39
CA ASP A 660 -31.41 -14.02 9.66
C ASP A 660 -31.98 -14.56 8.34
N ILE A 661 -31.10 -14.78 7.37
CA ILE A 661 -31.38 -15.61 6.19
C ILE A 661 -30.66 -16.94 6.40
N LYS A 662 -31.41 -18.05 6.36
CA LYS A 662 -30.87 -19.40 6.51
C LYS A 662 -31.26 -20.23 5.31
N LYS A 663 -30.26 -20.86 4.66
CA LYS A 663 -30.43 -21.61 3.41
C LYS A 663 -31.16 -20.81 2.32
N GLY A 664 -30.92 -19.50 2.25
CA GLY A 664 -31.54 -18.58 1.31
C GLY A 664 -32.95 -18.11 1.69
N GLU A 665 -33.50 -18.56 2.81
CA GLU A 665 -34.84 -18.18 3.28
C GLU A 665 -34.80 -17.27 4.51
N ARG A 666 -35.69 -16.28 4.53
CA ARG A 666 -35.85 -15.35 5.67
C ARG A 666 -36.41 -16.13 6.86
N THR A 667 -35.74 -16.06 8.00
CA THR A 667 -36.21 -16.69 9.24
C THR A 667 -37.42 -15.95 9.82
N GLN A 668 -38.20 -16.64 10.65
CA GLN A 668 -39.39 -16.09 11.32
C GLN A 668 -39.11 -15.68 12.76
N THR A 669 -37.83 -15.58 13.14
CA THR A 669 -37.40 -15.23 14.48
C THR A 669 -36.64 -13.92 14.41
N VAL A 670 -37.08 -12.95 15.21
CA VAL A 670 -36.34 -11.70 15.42
C VAL A 670 -35.79 -11.68 16.83
N SER A 671 -34.54 -11.23 16.97
CA SER A 671 -33.88 -11.10 18.27
C SER A 671 -33.65 -9.63 18.64
N THR A 672 -33.69 -9.34 19.94
CA THR A 672 -33.34 -8.01 20.46
C THR A 672 -31.88 -7.67 20.16
N ARG A 673 -30.99 -8.67 20.26
CA ARG A 673 -29.55 -8.49 20.01
C ARG A 673 -29.30 -8.00 18.59
N ASP A 674 -29.88 -8.66 17.60
CA ASP A 674 -29.62 -8.35 16.19
C ASP A 674 -30.24 -7.04 15.78
N THR A 675 -31.47 -6.77 16.23
CA THR A 675 -32.16 -5.48 15.98
C THR A 675 -31.39 -4.32 16.61
N ALA A 676 -30.94 -4.47 17.86
CA ALA A 676 -30.16 -3.45 18.55
C ALA A 676 -28.80 -3.21 17.86
N ASN A 677 -28.08 -4.27 17.51
CA ASN A 677 -26.80 -4.15 16.82
C ASN A 677 -26.95 -3.53 15.43
N PHE A 678 -28.02 -3.85 14.69
CA PHE A 678 -28.30 -3.24 13.40
C PHE A 678 -28.58 -1.74 13.53
N LEU A 679 -29.40 -1.33 14.52
CA LEU A 679 -29.62 0.09 14.82
C LEU A 679 -28.29 0.80 15.14
N LEU A 680 -27.46 0.21 16.00
CA LEU A 680 -26.15 0.76 16.36
C LEU A 680 -25.22 0.87 15.15
N ALA A 681 -25.23 -0.11 14.25
CA ALA A 681 -24.42 -0.09 13.03
C ALA A 681 -24.88 1.01 12.05
N LEU A 682 -26.19 1.19 11.86
CA LEU A 682 -26.73 2.28 11.04
C LEU A 682 -26.39 3.66 11.64
N SER A 683 -26.47 3.80 12.97
CA SER A 683 -26.03 5.01 13.65
C SER A 683 -24.54 5.29 13.41
N GLU A 684 -23.69 4.27 13.47
CA GLU A 684 -22.26 4.39 13.21
C GLU A 684 -21.99 4.88 11.78
N PHE A 685 -22.74 4.37 10.79
CA PHE A 685 -22.66 4.80 9.40
C PHE A 685 -23.07 6.27 9.22
N LEU A 686 -24.16 6.71 9.86
CA LEU A 686 -24.60 8.10 9.80
C LEU A 686 -23.55 9.07 10.38
N ASP A 687 -22.93 8.68 11.49
CA ASP A 687 -21.87 9.46 12.12
C ASP A 687 -20.57 9.43 11.28
N ALA A 688 -20.25 8.31 10.63
CA ALA A 688 -19.07 8.18 9.77
C ALA A 688 -19.16 9.03 8.49
N THR A 689 -20.37 9.23 7.98
CA THR A 689 -20.67 10.05 6.80
C THR A 689 -20.99 11.51 7.13
N GLU A 690 -20.78 11.94 8.37
CA GLU A 690 -20.94 13.34 8.77
C GLU A 690 -19.82 14.22 8.17
N GLY A 691 -20.22 15.23 7.39
CA GLY A 691 -19.32 16.15 6.69
C GLY A 691 -18.94 15.71 5.27
N VAL A 692 -19.49 14.59 4.77
CA VAL A 692 -19.14 13.97 3.48
C VAL A 692 -19.35 14.90 2.28
N GLU A 693 -20.19 15.93 2.41
CA GLU A 693 -20.35 17.00 1.42
C GLU A 693 -19.06 17.76 1.08
N ASN A 694 -18.03 17.64 1.94
CA ASN A 694 -16.71 18.25 1.73
C ASN A 694 -15.67 17.28 1.15
N THR A 695 -16.09 16.08 0.72
CA THR A 695 -15.18 15.12 0.08
C THR A 695 -14.58 15.70 -1.20
N LYS A 696 -13.36 15.28 -1.50
CA LYS A 696 -12.58 15.61 -2.70
C LYS A 696 -12.54 14.46 -3.71
N SER A 697 -13.16 13.32 -3.38
CA SER A 697 -13.21 12.16 -4.25
C SER A 697 -13.90 12.50 -5.56
N SER A 698 -13.18 12.44 -6.68
CA SER A 698 -13.75 12.68 -8.01
C SER A 698 -14.87 11.71 -8.34
N ILE A 699 -14.73 10.43 -7.95
CA ILE A 699 -15.73 9.38 -8.20
C ILE A 699 -17.08 9.71 -7.56
N LEU A 700 -17.09 10.27 -6.34
CA LEU A 700 -18.33 10.60 -5.64
C LEU A 700 -18.98 11.90 -6.13
N LEU A 701 -18.19 12.76 -6.77
CA LEU A 701 -18.62 14.07 -7.29
C LEU A 701 -18.97 14.02 -8.78
N GLU A 702 -18.56 12.95 -9.48
CA GLU A 702 -18.88 12.74 -10.89
C GLU A 702 -20.38 12.51 -11.07
N LYS A 703 -20.97 13.25 -12.01
CA LYS A 703 -22.40 13.18 -12.30
C LYS A 703 -22.66 12.18 -13.40
N ASP A 704 -23.73 11.41 -13.23
CA ASP A 704 -24.22 10.49 -14.24
C ASP A 704 -24.90 11.23 -15.41
N ALA A 705 -25.42 10.46 -16.38
CA ALA A 705 -26.14 11.00 -17.54
C ALA A 705 -27.43 11.78 -17.16
N ASN A 706 -27.95 11.58 -15.95
CA ASN A 706 -29.14 12.27 -15.43
C ASN A 706 -28.76 13.51 -14.60
N GLY A 707 -27.46 13.80 -14.42
CA GLY A 707 -26.97 14.93 -13.65
C GLY A 707 -26.92 14.71 -12.14
N GLU A 708 -27.11 13.47 -11.67
CA GLU A 708 -27.06 13.07 -10.27
C GLU A 708 -25.68 12.48 -9.94
N ALA A 709 -25.08 12.89 -8.82
CA ALA A 709 -23.81 12.32 -8.36
C ALA A 709 -24.05 11.25 -7.27
N PRO A 710 -23.15 10.26 -7.10
CA PRO A 710 -23.25 9.30 -5.99
C PRO A 710 -23.38 9.94 -4.61
N LEU A 711 -22.78 11.12 -4.41
CA LEU A 711 -22.92 11.92 -3.20
C LEU A 711 -24.37 12.37 -2.94
N ASP A 712 -25.14 12.70 -3.98
CA ASP A 712 -26.54 13.11 -3.86
C ASP A 712 -27.40 11.93 -3.37
N ILE A 713 -27.18 10.75 -3.95
CA ILE A 713 -27.82 9.49 -3.56
C ILE A 713 -27.50 9.15 -2.10
N LEU A 714 -26.24 9.28 -1.68
CA LEU A 714 -25.84 9.08 -0.28
C LEU A 714 -26.60 10.02 0.66
N ASN A 715 -26.70 11.31 0.32
CA ASN A 715 -27.38 12.30 1.14
C ASN A 715 -28.88 12.04 1.27
N ALA A 716 -29.53 11.55 0.21
CA ALA A 716 -30.91 11.07 0.27
C ALA A 716 -31.02 9.83 1.17
N GLY A 717 -30.19 8.82 0.94
CA GLY A 717 -30.19 7.58 1.72
C GLY A 717 -29.94 7.78 3.23
N ARG A 718 -29.12 8.78 3.62
CA ARG A 718 -28.92 9.14 5.03
C ARG A 718 -30.22 9.60 5.72
N LYS A 719 -31.16 10.22 5.00
CA LYS A 719 -32.48 10.58 5.56
C LYS A 719 -33.32 9.33 5.80
N ASP A 720 -33.34 8.41 4.84
CA ASP A 720 -34.08 7.14 4.96
C ASP A 720 -33.54 6.27 6.08
N MET A 721 -32.21 6.23 6.27
CA MET A 721 -31.58 5.53 7.39
C MET A 721 -32.00 6.09 8.75
N ARG A 722 -32.19 7.42 8.89
CA ARG A 722 -32.72 8.01 10.13
C ARG A 722 -34.16 7.56 10.40
N LEU A 723 -34.98 7.46 9.36
CA LEU A 723 -36.34 6.91 9.47
C LEU A 723 -36.34 5.42 9.81
N LEU A 724 -35.40 4.64 9.27
CA LEU A 724 -35.22 3.24 9.63
C LEU A 724 -34.80 3.09 11.10
N ILE A 725 -33.88 3.93 11.61
CA ILE A 725 -33.48 3.96 13.03
C ILE A 725 -34.67 4.30 13.93
N LEU A 726 -35.52 5.24 13.51
CA LEU A 726 -36.78 5.56 14.20
C LEU A 726 -37.67 4.31 14.29
N ALA A 727 -37.88 3.63 13.16
CA ALA A 727 -38.71 2.42 13.11
C ALA A 727 -38.13 1.26 13.94
N LEU A 728 -36.81 1.06 13.93
CA LEU A 728 -36.12 0.08 14.77
C LEU A 728 -36.28 0.41 16.26
N SER A 729 -36.14 1.69 16.63
CA SER A 729 -36.34 2.17 18.01
C SER A 729 -37.78 1.93 18.47
N ASN A 730 -38.76 2.19 17.61
CA ASN A 730 -40.16 1.89 17.89
C ASN A 730 -40.38 0.38 18.10
N PHE A 731 -39.76 -0.47 17.28
CA PHE A 731 -39.90 -1.92 17.43
C PHE A 731 -39.30 -2.43 18.74
N ILE A 732 -38.09 -2.00 19.09
CA ILE A 732 -37.45 -2.37 20.36
C ILE A 732 -38.30 -1.93 21.56
N SER A 733 -38.71 -0.66 21.58
CA SER A 733 -39.47 -0.07 22.70
C SER A 733 -40.89 -0.62 22.86
N ASN A 734 -41.57 -0.98 21.77
CA ASN A 734 -42.99 -1.37 21.82
C ASN A 734 -43.24 -2.88 21.68
N GLN A 735 -42.40 -3.62 20.95
CA GLN A 735 -42.62 -5.05 20.69
C GLN A 735 -41.70 -5.93 21.53
N LEU A 736 -40.44 -5.53 21.71
CA LEU A 736 -39.43 -6.33 22.39
C LEU A 736 -39.37 -6.07 23.90
N ILE A 737 -39.76 -4.87 24.35
CA ILE A 737 -39.90 -4.52 25.78
C ILE A 737 -41.39 -4.59 26.17
N LYS A 738 -41.78 -5.53 27.04
CA LYS A 738 -43.20 -5.73 27.46
C LYS A 738 -43.44 -5.44 28.95
N ALA A 739 -44.53 -5.96 29.53
CA ALA A 739 -45.09 -5.59 30.84
C ALA A 739 -44.09 -5.60 32.02
N HIS A 740 -43.05 -6.44 31.98
CA HIS A 740 -41.99 -6.47 32.99
C HIS A 740 -40.88 -5.42 32.77
N LYS A 741 -41.01 -4.60 31.73
CA LYS A 741 -40.07 -3.57 31.29
C LYS A 741 -38.66 -4.11 30.99
N LEU A 742 -38.54 -5.40 30.69
CA LEU A 742 -37.32 -6.06 30.21
C LEU A 742 -37.48 -6.42 28.74
N ALA A 743 -36.39 -6.33 27.98
CA ALA A 743 -36.32 -6.74 26.60
C ALA A 743 -36.25 -8.27 26.48
N VAL A 744 -37.14 -8.86 25.69
CA VAL A 744 -37.15 -10.30 25.43
C VAL A 744 -35.95 -10.74 24.58
N THR A 745 -35.59 -12.01 24.64
CA THR A 745 -34.47 -12.52 23.84
C THR A 745 -34.87 -12.70 22.37
N LYS A 746 -36.05 -13.30 22.12
CA LYS A 746 -36.57 -13.62 20.78
C LYS A 746 -38.09 -13.42 20.69
N MET A 747 -38.56 -13.18 19.48
CA MET A 747 -39.97 -13.11 19.11
C MET A 747 -40.19 -13.88 17.80
N ASN A 748 -41.27 -14.67 17.75
CA ASN A 748 -41.78 -15.23 16.49
C ASN A 748 -42.54 -14.14 15.74
N LEU A 749 -42.09 -13.86 14.52
CA LEU A 749 -42.61 -12.78 13.72
C LEU A 749 -44.03 -13.09 13.21
N ASN A 750 -44.29 -14.30 12.70
CA ASN A 750 -45.60 -14.63 12.13
C ASN A 750 -46.71 -14.71 13.17
N GLU A 751 -46.43 -15.39 14.28
CA GLU A 751 -47.41 -15.60 15.35
C GLU A 751 -47.56 -14.37 16.26
N ARG A 752 -46.62 -13.42 16.16
CA ARG A 752 -46.44 -12.30 17.11
C ARG A 752 -46.32 -12.77 18.56
N THR A 753 -45.94 -14.03 18.74
CA THR A 753 -45.73 -14.66 20.03
C THR A 753 -44.30 -14.40 20.46
N LEU A 754 -44.14 -14.04 21.73
CA LEU A 754 -42.83 -13.99 22.35
C LEU A 754 -42.47 -15.42 22.74
N GLU A 755 -41.20 -15.79 22.63
CA GLU A 755 -40.72 -16.99 23.32
C GLU A 755 -40.72 -16.66 24.83
N VAL A 756 -41.83 -16.97 25.52
CA VAL A 756 -42.08 -16.60 26.94
C VAL A 756 -41.34 -17.50 27.92
N ASN A 757 -40.38 -18.32 27.47
CA ASN A 757 -39.41 -18.86 28.41
C ASN A 757 -38.73 -17.66 29.07
N LYS A 758 -38.76 -17.60 30.41
CA LYS A 758 -38.34 -16.44 31.22
C LYS A 758 -36.85 -16.13 31.12
N ASP A 759 -36.22 -16.30 29.97
CA ASP A 759 -34.79 -16.22 29.72
C ASP A 759 -34.40 -14.82 29.26
N TYR A 760 -34.59 -13.83 30.13
CA TYR A 760 -33.99 -12.51 30.00
C TYR A 760 -32.49 -12.61 30.29
N ARG A 761 -31.63 -12.29 29.31
CA ARG A 761 -30.21 -12.09 29.60
C ARG A 761 -29.91 -10.61 29.77
N VAL A 762 -28.95 -10.35 30.65
CA VAL A 762 -28.46 -8.99 30.94
C VAL A 762 -27.87 -8.36 29.68
N GLU A 763 -27.22 -9.14 28.82
CA GLU A 763 -26.64 -8.64 27.58
C GLU A 763 -27.69 -8.04 26.63
N GLN A 764 -28.87 -8.65 26.45
CA GLN A 764 -29.90 -8.03 25.62
C GLN A 764 -30.41 -6.73 26.24
N GLN A 765 -30.49 -6.64 27.57
CA GLN A 765 -30.89 -5.40 28.24
C GLN A 765 -29.87 -4.30 27.98
N ALA A 766 -28.58 -4.61 28.11
CA ALA A 766 -27.49 -3.70 27.84
C ALA A 766 -27.53 -3.19 26.38
N LEU A 767 -27.70 -4.10 25.41
CA LEU A 767 -27.81 -3.72 24.00
C LEU A 767 -29.06 -2.88 23.71
N ALA A 768 -30.21 -3.23 24.29
CA ALA A 768 -31.45 -2.47 24.15
C ALA A 768 -31.30 -1.04 24.72
N ILE A 769 -30.70 -0.89 25.90
CA ILE A 769 -30.39 0.43 26.49
C ILE A 769 -29.55 1.26 25.51
N ARG A 770 -28.44 0.72 25.00
CA ARG A 770 -27.55 1.46 24.09
C ARG A 770 -28.25 1.85 22.78
N ALA A 771 -29.00 0.92 22.20
CA ALA A 771 -29.74 1.16 20.97
C ALA A 771 -30.82 2.24 21.15
N LEU A 772 -31.57 2.20 22.26
CA LEU A 772 -32.59 3.21 22.57
C LEU A 772 -31.98 4.58 22.88
N LEU A 773 -30.84 4.64 23.59
CA LEU A 773 -30.10 5.89 23.79
C LEU A 773 -29.64 6.48 22.45
N LYS A 774 -29.17 5.63 21.52
CA LYS A 774 -28.81 6.08 20.17
C LYS A 774 -30.02 6.53 19.36
N GLY A 775 -31.14 5.80 19.46
CA GLY A 775 -32.43 6.21 18.91
C GLY A 775 -32.85 7.60 19.40
N TRP A 776 -32.75 7.85 20.72
CA TRP A 776 -33.00 9.17 21.31
C TRP A 776 -32.03 10.24 20.81
N GLN A 777 -30.73 9.94 20.74
CA GLN A 777 -29.72 10.90 20.27
C GLN A 777 -30.00 11.39 18.84
N ILE A 778 -30.44 10.49 17.95
CA ILE A 778 -30.70 10.79 16.54
C ILE A 778 -32.07 11.46 16.34
N THR A 779 -33.11 10.94 16.99
CA THR A 779 -34.50 11.36 16.73
C THR A 779 -35.00 12.45 17.67
N LYS A 780 -34.34 12.64 18.81
CA LYS A 780 -34.76 13.50 19.94
C LYS A 780 -36.13 13.12 20.54
N ILE A 781 -36.57 11.88 20.36
CA ILE A 781 -37.82 11.38 20.95
C ILE A 781 -37.54 10.84 22.35
N ASP A 782 -38.02 11.56 23.38
CA ASP A 782 -37.74 11.25 24.79
C ASP A 782 -38.26 9.89 25.25
N SER A 783 -39.29 9.33 24.59
CA SER A 783 -39.81 8.00 24.95
C SER A 783 -38.76 6.90 24.84
N TYR A 784 -37.78 7.02 23.94
CA TYR A 784 -36.69 6.05 23.84
C TYR A 784 -35.74 6.14 25.03
N LEU A 785 -35.42 7.35 25.48
CA LEU A 785 -34.66 7.55 26.71
C LEU A 785 -35.42 7.00 27.92
N TRP A 786 -36.72 7.27 28.02
CA TRP A 786 -37.56 6.72 29.09
C TRP A 786 -37.58 5.19 29.06
N SER A 787 -37.73 4.58 27.89
CA SER A 787 -37.65 3.12 27.75
C SER A 787 -36.29 2.57 28.21
N ALA A 788 -35.17 3.22 27.87
CA ALA A 788 -33.85 2.81 28.35
C ALA A 788 -33.72 2.88 29.88
N GLN A 789 -34.25 3.94 30.49
CA GLN A 789 -34.31 4.09 31.96
C GLN A 789 -35.21 3.02 32.60
N GLU A 790 -36.37 2.72 32.00
CA GLU A 790 -37.28 1.68 32.47
C GLU A 790 -36.64 0.29 32.45
N VAL A 791 -35.86 -0.04 31.40
CA VAL A 791 -35.09 -1.28 31.34
C VAL A 791 -34.09 -1.35 32.49
N TYR A 792 -33.34 -0.28 32.74
CA TYR A 792 -32.43 -0.21 33.89
C TYR A 792 -33.13 -0.41 35.24
N TYR A 793 -34.27 0.26 35.46
CA TYR A 793 -35.06 0.10 36.68
C TYR A 793 -35.59 -1.33 36.83
N ALA A 794 -36.00 -1.96 35.73
CA ALA A 794 -36.45 -3.34 35.71
C ALA A 794 -35.31 -4.32 36.03
N MET A 795 -34.09 -4.07 35.51
CA MET A 795 -32.89 -4.83 35.86
C MET A 795 -32.59 -4.75 37.36
N ASN A 796 -32.64 -3.55 37.96
CA ASN A 796 -32.47 -3.37 39.41
C ASN A 796 -33.50 -4.15 40.23
N ARG A 797 -34.75 -4.23 39.74
CA ARG A 797 -35.84 -4.89 40.45
C ARG A 797 -35.81 -6.42 40.33
N GLN A 798 -35.41 -6.94 39.17
CA GLN A 798 -35.65 -8.34 38.80
C GLN A 798 -34.38 -9.14 38.55
N MET A 799 -33.27 -8.50 38.17
CA MET A 799 -32.03 -9.17 37.77
C MET A 799 -30.86 -8.89 38.73
N PHE A 800 -30.99 -7.91 39.62
CA PHE A 800 -30.00 -7.64 40.66
C PHE A 800 -29.95 -8.79 41.68
N ASN A 801 -28.75 -9.28 41.95
CA ASN A 801 -28.51 -10.33 42.94
C ASN A 801 -27.64 -9.80 44.08
N ALA A 802 -28.14 -9.89 45.31
CA ALA A 802 -27.43 -9.38 46.49
C ALA A 802 -26.17 -10.20 46.86
N LYS A 803 -26.05 -11.45 46.41
CA LYS A 803 -24.87 -12.29 46.65
C LYS A 803 -23.75 -11.97 45.65
N GLU A 804 -24.10 -11.75 44.39
CA GLU A 804 -23.15 -11.30 43.37
C GLU A 804 -22.85 -9.80 43.47
N GLU A 805 -23.71 -9.05 44.17
CA GLU A 805 -23.68 -7.58 44.27
C GLU A 805 -23.63 -6.92 42.88
N PHE A 806 -24.27 -7.58 41.92
CA PHE A 806 -24.39 -7.20 40.51
C PHE A 806 -25.58 -7.95 39.86
N TYR A 807 -25.75 -7.79 38.56
CA TYR A 807 -26.80 -8.49 37.82
C TYR A 807 -26.43 -9.94 37.50
N ILE A 808 -27.46 -10.79 37.44
CA ILE A 808 -27.42 -12.16 36.92
C ILE A 808 -28.49 -12.33 35.85
N ASN A 809 -28.35 -13.34 35.00
CA ASN A 809 -29.39 -13.70 34.06
C ASN A 809 -30.61 -14.25 34.82
N SER A 810 -31.78 -14.19 34.21
CA SER A 810 -33.03 -14.65 34.84
C SER A 810 -33.08 -16.17 35.09
N ASP A 811 -32.24 -16.95 34.39
CA ASP A 811 -32.03 -18.37 34.63
C ASP A 811 -31.11 -18.66 35.84
N GLY A 812 -30.64 -17.61 36.52
CA GLY A 812 -29.74 -17.69 37.67
C GLY A 812 -28.26 -17.73 37.31
N SER A 813 -27.89 -17.78 36.02
CA SER A 813 -26.50 -17.82 35.60
C SER A 813 -25.77 -16.49 35.83
N LYS A 814 -24.51 -16.59 36.27
CA LYS A 814 -23.63 -15.43 36.43
C LYS A 814 -23.19 -14.91 35.07
N LEU A 815 -22.94 -13.60 35.01
CA LEU A 815 -22.38 -12.99 33.81
C LEU A 815 -20.92 -13.41 33.62
N SER A 816 -20.62 -13.82 32.40
CA SER A 816 -19.25 -13.94 31.91
C SER A 816 -18.56 -12.57 31.89
N LEU A 817 -17.22 -12.56 31.84
CA LEU A 817 -16.45 -11.31 31.74
C LEU A 817 -16.91 -10.43 30.55
N PRO A 818 -17.13 -10.98 29.33
CA PRO A 818 -17.63 -10.20 28.20
C PRO A 818 -19.00 -9.56 28.44
N GLU A 819 -19.97 -10.31 28.96
CA GLU A 819 -21.30 -9.79 29.26
C GLU A 819 -21.24 -8.67 30.31
N ARG A 820 -20.37 -8.84 31.32
CA ARG A 820 -20.17 -7.82 32.37
C ARG A 820 -19.59 -6.53 31.81
N ILE A 821 -18.58 -6.60 30.93
CA ILE A 821 -17.98 -5.41 30.30
C ILE A 821 -19.01 -4.66 29.46
N ASN A 822 -19.77 -5.36 28.62
CA ASN A 822 -20.82 -4.74 27.80
C ASN A 822 -21.94 -4.13 28.66
N THR A 823 -22.29 -4.78 29.77
CA THR A 823 -23.26 -4.25 30.74
C THR A 823 -22.75 -2.96 31.38
N LEU A 824 -21.49 -2.94 31.83
CA LEU A 824 -20.88 -1.75 32.42
C LEU A 824 -20.78 -0.60 31.41
N LEU A 825 -20.47 -0.89 30.14
CA LEU A 825 -20.45 0.11 29.08
C LEU A 825 -21.84 0.72 28.86
N ALA A 826 -22.87 -0.10 28.70
CA ALA A 826 -24.25 0.37 28.53
C ALA A 826 -24.73 1.23 29.71
N LEU A 827 -24.40 0.82 30.93
CA LEU A 827 -24.74 1.57 32.13
C LEU A 827 -23.93 2.87 32.26
N SER A 828 -22.66 2.88 31.85
CA SER A 828 -21.84 4.10 31.79
C SER A 828 -22.46 5.12 30.84
N GLU A 829 -22.91 4.68 29.65
CA GLU A 829 -23.59 5.51 28.65
C GLU A 829 -24.95 6.03 29.16
N LEU A 830 -25.69 5.24 29.94
CA LEU A 830 -26.97 5.64 30.53
C LEU A 830 -26.82 6.62 31.70
N LYS A 831 -25.72 6.51 32.47
CA LYS A 831 -25.47 7.24 33.72
C LYS A 831 -25.77 8.75 33.67
N PRO A 832 -25.34 9.51 32.63
CA PRO A 832 -25.58 10.96 32.56
C PRO A 832 -27.05 11.32 32.42
N HIS A 833 -27.89 10.36 32.05
CA HIS A 833 -29.32 10.54 31.81
C HIS A 833 -30.19 10.04 32.96
N LEU A 834 -29.60 9.58 34.07
CA LEU A 834 -30.34 9.13 35.25
C LEU A 834 -30.58 10.29 36.24
N PRO A 835 -31.70 10.26 36.99
CA PRO A 835 -31.88 11.12 38.16
C PRO A 835 -30.73 10.95 39.16
N GLU A 836 -30.44 11.98 39.95
CA GLU A 836 -29.29 12.00 40.87
C GLU A 836 -29.23 10.79 41.82
N GLU A 837 -30.36 10.41 42.43
CA GLU A 837 -30.41 9.23 43.33
C GLU A 837 -30.00 7.93 42.60
N SER A 838 -30.54 7.70 41.41
CA SER A 838 -30.24 6.53 40.57
C SER A 838 -28.80 6.56 40.07
N ARG A 839 -28.27 7.74 39.72
CA ARG A 839 -26.89 7.93 39.29
C ARG A 839 -25.91 7.53 40.40
N LEU A 840 -26.12 8.00 41.63
CA LEU A 840 -25.29 7.65 42.78
C LEU A 840 -25.36 6.16 43.12
N GLN A 841 -26.54 5.56 43.00
CA GLN A 841 -26.72 4.11 43.16
C GLN A 841 -25.97 3.33 42.08
N LEU A 842 -26.06 3.76 40.83
CA LEU A 842 -25.37 3.12 39.73
C LEU A 842 -23.85 3.20 39.90
N GLU A 843 -23.32 4.34 40.33
CA GLU A 843 -21.89 4.50 40.62
C GLU A 843 -21.43 3.52 41.72
N LYS A 844 -22.22 3.35 42.79
CA LYS A 844 -21.94 2.34 43.83
C LYS A 844 -21.92 0.92 43.26
N LEU A 845 -22.85 0.61 42.36
CA LEU A 845 -22.94 -0.70 41.71
C LEU A 845 -21.79 -0.95 40.74
N MET A 846 -21.34 0.05 39.99
CA MET A 846 -20.30 -0.09 38.96
C MET A 846 -18.87 -0.05 39.53
N ASN A 847 -18.60 0.80 40.50
CA ASN A 847 -17.23 1.12 40.93
C ASN A 847 -16.38 -0.07 41.38
N PRO A 848 -16.90 -1.06 42.14
CA PRO A 848 -16.13 -2.26 42.48
C PRO A 848 -15.67 -3.02 41.25
N TRP A 849 -16.53 -3.15 40.24
CA TRP A 849 -16.22 -3.86 39.00
C TRP A 849 -15.28 -3.06 38.10
N LEU A 850 -15.45 -1.74 38.01
CA LEU A 850 -14.49 -0.88 37.31
C LEU A 850 -13.10 -0.97 37.95
N SER A 851 -13.02 -0.99 39.28
CA SER A 851 -11.77 -1.21 40.01
C SER A 851 -11.15 -2.57 39.69
N ALA A 852 -11.96 -3.63 39.61
CA ALA A 852 -11.48 -4.97 39.24
C ALA A 852 -10.95 -5.02 37.80
N LEU A 853 -11.66 -4.40 36.85
CA LEU A 853 -11.23 -4.34 35.45
C LEU A 853 -9.90 -3.57 35.30
N LYS A 854 -9.65 -2.53 36.10
CA LYS A 854 -8.37 -1.79 36.09
C LYS A 854 -7.18 -2.68 36.42
N ASN A 855 -7.41 -3.75 37.17
CA ASN A 855 -6.40 -4.69 37.62
C ASN A 855 -6.28 -5.92 36.70
N LEU A 856 -7.03 -6.01 35.60
CA LEU A 856 -6.83 -7.05 34.59
C LEU A 856 -5.45 -6.87 33.95
N LYS A 857 -4.66 -7.95 33.95
CA LYS A 857 -3.31 -7.99 33.39
C LYS A 857 -3.26 -8.78 32.08
#